data_AF-A0A4V2EYE1-F1
#
_entry.id   AF-A0A4V2EYE1-F1
#
_cell.length_a   1.000
_cell.length_b   1.000
_cell.length_c   1.000
_cell.angle_alpha   90.00
_cell.angle_beta   90.00
_cell.angle_gamma   90.00
#
_symmetry.space_group_name_H-M   'P 1'
#
loop_
_entity.id
_entity.type
_entity.pdbx_description
1 polymer ?
#
loop_
_entity_poly.entity_id
_entity_poly.type
_entity_poly.pdbx_seq_one_letter_code
_entity_poly.pdbx_strand_id
1 'polypeptide(L)'
;MDNTPRVLAGRYEVGELLGRGGMAEVHIGHDARLGRTVAIKMLRSDLARDPSFLARFRREAQAAAALNHPAIVAVYDTGEDVHTDAATGNQVHVPFIVMEYVEGHTVRDILQDGAAVPIEEAIEITVGVLSALEYSHHAGIVHRDIKPANVMITPTGAVKVMDFGIARAIADSAATMTQTHAVIGTAQYLSPEQARGEQVDARSDLYSTGCLLFELLTGRPPFIGDSPVAVAYQHVGQAPQRPSEIASDVPEVLDRITLKALAKERSARYSSAAEFRSDLDAAMRGGAIGAPTIAAGMAAASLGAGAPTMAYGATGPHDAGTQLMTPEAAPTQQWGATGLPAPASVPAGAAGADTPSDEDHKRDRRKKTLLWTLITLGVVAVAAIVTALILGNRPDTPEPVEVPSVAVGSTREQAEQIITDAGLRFQAAIDPDSNAEKDTATRQSPEAGESVQPDSIVTVFFSGGPSTIAVPDVTNMSQDDAKAAIEAIGLVWGTVTPESSVNVAKDNVTRTDPPAREAATVGDTVNVFVSDGTVALPDLRGMSRDDALAAINDLELNSNTEEQPSATAAPGTVISQDPAAGNVPQGQVVNLIIAVEPPIEQVPVPNLVGREWNEESMGMCAPLNCTPQLEASDTVAPGSVIRTEPEAGTMLDTGSVVTVVISTGPRGSSGDSTPSPSPDSNAGGNSGNG
;
A
#
# COMPACT_ATOMS: atom_id res chain seq x y z
N MET A 1 -9.75 -0.09 -43.09
CA MET A 1 -9.96 -0.69 -41.76
C MET A 1 -11.46 -0.79 -41.57
N ASP A 2 -11.97 -1.99 -41.28
CA ASP A 2 -13.42 -2.21 -41.24
C ASP A 2 -13.98 -1.75 -39.90
N ASN A 3 -14.68 -0.62 -39.92
CA ASN A 3 -15.27 -0.01 -38.72
C ASN A 3 -16.57 -0.73 -38.28
N THR A 4 -16.46 -2.04 -38.05
CA THR A 4 -17.56 -2.87 -37.54
C THR A 4 -17.52 -2.82 -36.02
N PRO A 5 -18.57 -2.31 -35.33
CA PRO A 5 -18.57 -2.26 -33.88
C PRO A 5 -18.49 -3.67 -33.28
N ARG A 6 -17.68 -3.85 -32.23
CA ARG A 6 -17.56 -5.14 -31.52
C ARG A 6 -18.82 -5.37 -30.71
N VAL A 7 -19.53 -6.46 -30.95
CA VAL A 7 -20.78 -6.79 -30.25
C VAL A 7 -20.63 -8.06 -29.42
N LEU A 8 -20.56 -7.93 -28.09
CA LEU A 8 -20.42 -9.07 -27.18
C LEU A 8 -21.75 -9.81 -27.06
N ALA A 9 -21.70 -11.14 -27.09
CA ALA A 9 -22.86 -12.05 -27.00
C ALA A 9 -24.05 -11.69 -27.93
N GLY A 10 -23.80 -10.96 -29.04
CA GLY A 10 -24.84 -10.49 -29.95
C GLY A 10 -25.84 -9.49 -29.34
N ARG A 11 -25.47 -8.81 -28.25
CA ARG A 11 -26.34 -7.88 -27.50
C ARG A 11 -25.67 -6.57 -27.08
N TYR A 12 -24.38 -6.61 -26.74
CA TYR A 12 -23.70 -5.49 -26.12
C TYR A 12 -22.69 -4.87 -27.08
N GLU A 13 -23.05 -3.72 -27.64
CA GLU A 13 -22.19 -2.96 -28.54
C GLU A 13 -21.12 -2.26 -27.69
N VAL A 14 -19.84 -2.54 -27.95
CA VAL A 14 -18.70 -1.97 -27.23
C VAL A 14 -18.27 -0.69 -27.91
N GLY A 15 -18.26 0.40 -27.15
CA GLY A 15 -17.77 1.70 -27.56
C GLY A 15 -16.37 2.00 -27.01
N GLU A 16 -16.13 3.27 -26.74
CA GLU A 16 -14.85 3.82 -26.29
C GLU A 16 -14.39 3.26 -24.93
N LEU A 17 -13.07 3.24 -24.73
CA LEU A 17 -12.44 2.83 -23.47
C LEU A 17 -12.60 3.95 -22.44
N LEU A 18 -13.30 3.67 -21.33
CA LEU A 18 -13.44 4.58 -20.19
C LEU A 18 -12.23 4.53 -19.26
N GLY A 19 -11.58 3.37 -19.13
CA GLY A 19 -10.41 3.23 -18.27
C GLY A 19 -9.75 1.85 -18.32
N ARG A 20 -8.47 1.80 -17.96
CA ARG A 20 -7.64 0.58 -17.98
C ARG A 20 -7.05 0.33 -16.59
N GLY A 21 -7.49 -0.75 -15.93
CA GLY A 21 -6.91 -1.24 -14.70
C GLY A 21 -5.79 -2.27 -14.93
N GLY A 22 -5.10 -2.66 -13.87
CA GLY A 22 -4.07 -3.71 -13.94
C GLY A 22 -4.61 -5.08 -14.39
N MET A 23 -5.90 -5.34 -14.18
CA MET A 23 -6.56 -6.62 -14.47
C MET A 23 -7.58 -6.58 -15.62
N ALA A 24 -8.27 -5.45 -15.79
CA ALA A 24 -9.43 -5.34 -16.67
C ALA A 24 -9.49 -3.97 -17.37
N GLU A 25 -10.13 -3.94 -18.52
CA GLU A 25 -10.45 -2.74 -19.30
C GLU A 25 -11.96 -2.46 -19.18
N VAL A 26 -12.34 -1.20 -18.97
CA VAL A 26 -13.73 -0.77 -18.84
C VAL A 26 -14.09 0.08 -20.04
N HIS A 27 -15.09 -0.34 -20.81
CA HIS A 27 -15.63 0.39 -21.95
C HIS A 27 -17.01 0.96 -21.64
N ILE A 28 -17.38 2.04 -22.32
CA ILE A 28 -18.80 2.40 -22.48
C ILE A 28 -19.42 1.44 -23.51
N GLY A 29 -20.71 1.15 -23.38
CA GLY A 29 -21.40 0.31 -24.35
C GLY A 29 -22.91 0.49 -24.34
N HIS A 30 -23.57 -0.15 -25.30
CA HIS A 30 -25.01 -0.10 -25.47
C HIS A 30 -25.64 -1.49 -25.37
N ASP A 31 -26.62 -1.66 -24.47
CA ASP A 31 -27.45 -2.85 -24.37
C ASP A 31 -28.55 -2.77 -25.43
N ALA A 32 -28.24 -3.19 -26.67
CA ALA A 32 -29.11 -3.05 -27.85
C ALA A 32 -30.47 -3.75 -27.70
N ARG A 33 -30.64 -4.61 -26.68
CA ARG A 33 -31.92 -5.24 -26.34
C ARG A 33 -32.80 -4.39 -25.39
N LEU A 34 -32.20 -3.55 -24.56
CA LEU A 34 -32.90 -2.70 -23.58
C LEU A 34 -32.81 -1.19 -23.89
N GLY A 35 -32.02 -0.79 -24.88
CA GLY A 35 -31.92 0.60 -25.34
C GLY A 35 -31.21 1.53 -24.35
N ARG A 36 -30.28 1.01 -23.54
CA ARG A 36 -29.61 1.74 -22.46
C ARG A 36 -28.09 1.69 -22.56
N THR A 37 -27.44 2.77 -22.11
CA THR A 37 -25.99 2.81 -21.88
C THR A 37 -25.63 1.92 -20.70
N VAL A 38 -24.49 1.24 -20.81
CA VAL A 38 -23.91 0.36 -19.78
C VAL A 38 -22.40 0.54 -19.74
N ALA A 39 -21.78 0.24 -18.60
CA ALA A 39 -20.34 0.02 -18.55
C ALA A 39 -20.05 -1.47 -18.74
N ILE A 40 -19.01 -1.79 -19.53
CA ILE A 40 -18.61 -3.15 -19.86
C ILE A 40 -17.17 -3.34 -19.37
N LYS A 41 -17.01 -4.06 -18.26
CA LYS A 41 -15.71 -4.44 -17.71
C LYS A 41 -15.28 -5.76 -18.35
N MET A 42 -14.17 -5.77 -19.06
CA MET A 42 -13.62 -6.95 -19.74
C MET A 42 -12.28 -7.34 -19.11
N LEU A 43 -12.06 -8.62 -18.83
CA LEU A 43 -10.73 -9.09 -18.43
C LEU A 43 -9.75 -8.90 -19.59
N ARG A 44 -8.52 -8.46 -19.32
CA ARG A 44 -7.52 -8.29 -20.39
C ARG A 44 -7.19 -9.64 -21.06
N SER A 45 -6.95 -9.65 -22.37
CA SER A 45 -6.79 -10.89 -23.15
C SER A 45 -5.49 -11.65 -22.87
N ASP A 46 -4.47 -10.98 -22.34
CA ASP A 46 -3.24 -11.58 -21.81
C ASP A 46 -3.49 -12.33 -20.49
N LEU A 47 -4.25 -11.72 -19.58
CA LEU A 47 -4.62 -12.30 -18.28
C LEU A 47 -5.75 -13.35 -18.37
N ALA A 48 -6.55 -13.34 -19.44
CA ALA A 48 -7.64 -14.28 -19.66
C ALA A 48 -7.19 -15.74 -19.86
N ARG A 49 -5.88 -16.00 -19.99
CA ARG A 49 -5.31 -17.37 -20.01
C ARG A 49 -4.97 -17.91 -18.61
N ASP A 50 -4.98 -17.09 -17.57
CA ASP A 50 -4.61 -17.48 -16.20
C ASP A 50 -5.85 -17.86 -15.35
N PRO A 51 -5.95 -19.11 -14.83
CA PRO A 51 -7.05 -19.54 -13.96
C PRO A 51 -7.25 -18.71 -12.69
N SER A 52 -6.20 -18.08 -12.15
CA SER A 52 -6.26 -17.27 -10.93
C SER A 52 -7.00 -15.95 -11.18
N PHE A 53 -6.65 -15.23 -12.26
CA PHE A 53 -7.33 -14.02 -12.70
C PHE A 53 -8.77 -14.31 -13.14
N LEU A 54 -9.00 -15.39 -13.90
CA LEU A 54 -10.37 -15.85 -14.23
C LEU A 54 -11.21 -16.13 -12.98
N ALA A 55 -10.65 -16.81 -11.97
CA ALA A 55 -11.33 -17.12 -10.72
C ALA A 55 -11.55 -15.87 -9.84
N ARG A 56 -10.67 -14.88 -9.88
CA ARG A 56 -10.86 -13.57 -9.22
C ARG A 56 -12.01 -12.80 -9.89
N PHE A 57 -11.97 -12.64 -11.21
CA PHE A 57 -12.96 -11.90 -12.00
C PHE A 57 -14.38 -12.44 -11.81
N ARG A 58 -14.56 -13.77 -11.89
CA ARG A 58 -15.87 -14.41 -11.67
C ARG A 58 -16.40 -14.24 -10.23
N ARG A 59 -15.53 -14.20 -9.22
CA ARG A 59 -15.93 -13.99 -7.81
C ARG A 59 -16.33 -12.55 -7.53
N GLU A 60 -15.64 -11.59 -8.13
CA GLU A 60 -15.96 -10.16 -8.08
C GLU A 60 -17.33 -9.87 -8.70
N ALA A 61 -17.58 -10.42 -9.90
CA ALA A 61 -18.88 -10.36 -10.56
C ALA A 61 -20.03 -10.94 -9.71
N GLN A 62 -19.81 -12.11 -9.10
CA GLN A 62 -20.79 -12.78 -8.23
C GLN A 62 -21.07 -12.00 -6.94
N ALA A 63 -20.08 -11.31 -6.38
CA ALA A 63 -20.25 -10.47 -5.20
C ALA A 63 -21.09 -9.24 -5.50
N ALA A 64 -20.72 -8.48 -6.54
CA ALA A 64 -21.43 -7.27 -6.93
C ALA A 64 -22.86 -7.55 -7.45
N ALA A 65 -23.08 -8.67 -8.15
CA ALA A 65 -24.41 -9.08 -8.61
C ALA A 65 -25.39 -9.48 -7.49
N ALA A 66 -24.90 -9.70 -6.26
CA ALA A 66 -25.74 -9.95 -5.09
C ALA A 66 -26.21 -8.66 -4.39
N LEU A 67 -25.75 -7.48 -4.82
CA LEU A 67 -25.97 -6.20 -4.16
C LEU A 67 -26.90 -5.30 -4.99
N ASN A 68 -27.90 -4.69 -4.33
CA ASN A 68 -28.80 -3.71 -4.94
C ASN A 68 -29.09 -2.56 -3.96
N HIS A 69 -28.33 -1.48 -4.10
CA HIS A 69 -28.37 -0.31 -3.22
C HIS A 69 -28.05 0.95 -4.05
N PRO A 70 -28.70 2.10 -3.82
CA PRO A 70 -28.51 3.30 -4.64
C PRO A 70 -27.05 3.76 -4.75
N ALA A 71 -26.28 3.65 -3.65
CA ALA A 71 -24.86 4.02 -3.63
C ALA A 71 -23.88 2.89 -4.05
N ILE A 72 -24.37 1.82 -4.67
CA ILE A 72 -23.56 0.74 -5.26
C ILE A 72 -23.77 0.74 -6.78
N VAL A 73 -22.71 0.49 -7.55
CA VAL A 73 -22.79 0.27 -9.00
C VAL A 73 -23.40 -1.11 -9.27
N ALA A 74 -24.60 -1.13 -9.85
CA ALA A 74 -25.34 -2.37 -10.07
C ALA A 74 -24.75 -3.21 -11.21
N VAL A 75 -24.47 -4.50 -10.97
CA VAL A 75 -24.16 -5.46 -12.03
C VAL A 75 -25.46 -5.97 -12.66
N TYR A 76 -25.51 -6.02 -13.99
CA TYR A 76 -26.69 -6.39 -14.77
C TYR A 76 -26.58 -7.75 -15.45
N ASP A 77 -25.39 -8.13 -15.92
CA ASP A 77 -25.18 -9.35 -16.71
C ASP A 77 -23.69 -9.76 -16.70
N THR A 78 -23.40 -11.01 -17.05
CA THR A 78 -22.03 -11.55 -17.13
C THR A 78 -21.93 -12.53 -18.29
N GLY A 79 -20.87 -12.44 -19.09
CA GLY A 79 -20.68 -13.33 -20.24
C GLY A 79 -19.22 -13.59 -20.58
N GLU A 80 -19.00 -14.28 -21.69
CA GLU A 80 -17.68 -14.54 -22.27
C GLU A 80 -17.71 -14.23 -23.77
N ASP A 81 -16.65 -13.62 -24.28
CA ASP A 81 -16.44 -13.33 -25.70
C ASP A 81 -15.24 -14.14 -26.23
N VAL A 82 -15.25 -14.47 -27.52
CA VAL A 82 -14.20 -15.29 -28.14
C VAL A 82 -13.23 -14.38 -28.90
N HIS A 83 -12.19 -13.93 -28.20
CA HIS A 83 -11.14 -13.13 -28.82
C HIS A 83 -10.18 -14.04 -29.59
N THR A 84 -10.00 -13.79 -30.90
CA THR A 84 -9.01 -14.51 -31.71
C THR A 84 -7.74 -13.68 -31.82
N ASP A 85 -6.64 -14.23 -31.32
CA ASP A 85 -5.29 -13.66 -31.42
C ASP A 85 -4.86 -13.56 -32.90
N ALA A 86 -4.68 -12.34 -33.39
CA ALA A 86 -4.39 -12.08 -34.80
C ALA A 86 -2.99 -12.53 -35.25
N ALA A 87 -2.05 -12.75 -34.31
CA ALA A 87 -0.70 -13.20 -34.62
C ALA A 87 -0.55 -14.73 -34.54
N THR A 88 -1.32 -15.40 -33.67
CA THR A 88 -1.20 -16.85 -33.45
C THR A 88 -2.42 -17.67 -33.85
N GLY A 89 -3.54 -17.03 -34.21
CA GLY A 89 -4.81 -17.68 -34.56
C GLY A 89 -5.55 -18.33 -33.38
N ASN A 90 -5.02 -18.23 -32.16
CA ASN A 90 -5.58 -18.87 -30.98
C ASN A 90 -6.84 -18.14 -30.48
N GLN A 91 -7.89 -18.90 -30.21
CA GLN A 91 -9.11 -18.39 -29.58
C GLN A 91 -8.96 -18.39 -28.05
N VAL A 92 -9.26 -17.26 -27.43
CA VAL A 92 -9.22 -17.04 -25.97
C VAL A 92 -10.61 -16.59 -25.51
N HIS A 93 -11.14 -17.28 -24.50
CA HIS A 93 -12.39 -16.88 -23.85
C HIS A 93 -12.12 -15.73 -22.89
N VAL A 94 -12.62 -14.54 -23.23
CA VAL A 94 -12.46 -13.31 -22.45
C VAL A 94 -13.76 -13.04 -21.70
N PRO A 95 -13.80 -13.21 -20.36
CA PRO A 95 -15.00 -12.91 -19.59
C PRO A 95 -15.24 -11.39 -19.49
N PHE A 96 -16.51 -11.01 -19.44
CA PHE A 96 -16.95 -9.63 -19.26
C PHE A 96 -18.12 -9.53 -18.27
N ILE A 97 -18.22 -8.37 -17.62
CA ILE A 97 -19.26 -7.97 -16.69
C ILE A 97 -19.94 -6.73 -17.27
N VAL A 98 -21.26 -6.74 -17.34
CA VAL A 98 -22.06 -5.57 -17.74
C VAL A 98 -22.68 -4.96 -16.49
N MET A 99 -22.44 -3.67 -16.29
CA MET A 99 -22.83 -2.94 -15.09
C MET A 99 -23.42 -1.57 -15.43
N GLU A 100 -23.98 -0.92 -14.41
CA GLU A 100 -24.47 0.45 -14.44
C GLU A 100 -23.38 1.41 -14.96
N TYR A 101 -23.70 2.17 -16.02
CA TYR A 101 -22.87 3.29 -16.42
C TYR A 101 -23.13 4.45 -15.47
N VAL A 102 -22.10 4.85 -14.74
CA VAL A 102 -22.13 6.04 -13.87
C VAL A 102 -21.51 7.20 -14.64
N GLU A 103 -22.34 8.16 -15.04
CA GLU A 103 -21.88 9.46 -15.50
C GLU A 103 -21.35 10.24 -14.28
N GLY A 104 -20.10 10.71 -14.33
CA GLY A 104 -19.43 11.36 -13.19
C GLY A 104 -17.92 11.19 -13.23
N HIS A 105 -17.26 11.56 -12.13
CA HIS A 105 -15.81 11.43 -11.93
C HIS A 105 -15.53 10.48 -10.75
N THR A 106 -14.34 9.88 -10.68
CA THR A 106 -13.90 9.18 -9.47
C THR A 106 -13.40 10.19 -8.44
N VAL A 107 -13.42 9.81 -7.16
CA VAL A 107 -12.84 10.64 -6.08
C VAL A 107 -11.32 10.81 -6.27
N ARG A 108 -10.65 9.89 -7.00
CA ARG A 108 -9.25 10.04 -7.39
C ARG A 108 -9.03 11.24 -8.32
N ASP A 109 -9.94 11.44 -9.28
CA ASP A 109 -9.81 12.51 -10.27
C ASP A 109 -10.02 13.89 -9.61
N ILE A 110 -10.88 13.96 -8.59
CA ILE A 110 -11.12 15.16 -7.76
C ILE A 110 -9.89 15.50 -6.91
N LEU A 111 -9.18 14.48 -6.40
CA LEU A 111 -7.97 14.64 -5.58
C LEU A 111 -6.67 14.79 -6.41
N GLN A 112 -6.75 14.77 -7.74
CA GLN A 112 -5.57 14.68 -8.61
C GLN A 112 -4.60 15.87 -8.47
N ASP A 113 -5.11 17.07 -8.17
CA ASP A 113 -4.30 18.28 -7.96
C ASP A 113 -3.72 18.38 -6.54
N GLY A 114 -3.94 17.38 -5.67
CA GLY A 114 -3.49 17.38 -4.27
C GLY A 114 -4.22 18.37 -3.35
N ALA A 115 -5.36 18.90 -3.81
CA ALA A 115 -6.21 19.79 -3.02
C ALA A 115 -7.12 19.00 -2.06
N ALA A 116 -7.37 19.55 -0.88
CA ALA A 116 -8.41 19.05 0.01
C ALA A 116 -9.82 19.37 -0.54
N VAL A 117 -10.76 18.46 -0.32
CA VAL A 117 -12.18 18.61 -0.69
C VAL A 117 -12.89 19.41 0.41
N PRO A 118 -13.87 20.29 0.08
CA PRO A 118 -14.64 21.02 1.09
C PRO A 118 -15.21 20.08 2.16
N ILE A 119 -15.14 20.50 3.43
CA ILE A 119 -15.40 19.63 4.59
C ILE A 119 -16.79 18.97 4.54
N GLU A 120 -17.82 19.72 4.14
CA GLU A 120 -19.18 19.21 3.97
C GLU A 120 -19.24 18.10 2.90
N GLU A 121 -18.59 18.31 1.75
CA GLU A 121 -18.54 17.35 0.64
C GLU A 121 -17.69 16.12 1.00
N ALA A 122 -16.56 16.30 1.69
CA ALA A 122 -15.75 15.22 2.24
C ALA A 122 -16.54 14.31 3.19
N ILE A 123 -17.43 14.89 4.00
CA ILE A 123 -18.34 14.13 4.86
C ILE A 123 -19.43 13.46 4.03
N GLU A 124 -20.09 14.14 3.10
CA GLU A 124 -21.16 13.56 2.25
C GLU A 124 -20.66 12.37 1.41
N ILE A 125 -19.46 12.47 0.82
CA ILE A 125 -18.77 11.35 0.13
C ILE A 125 -18.61 10.16 1.09
N THR A 126 -18.06 10.41 2.28
CA THR A 126 -17.77 9.36 3.26
C THR A 126 -19.05 8.72 3.80
N VAL A 127 -20.11 9.51 4.02
CA VAL A 127 -21.46 9.04 4.40
C VAL A 127 -22.07 8.15 3.31
N GLY A 128 -21.90 8.50 2.03
CA GLY A 128 -22.33 7.69 0.89
C GLY A 128 -21.61 6.34 0.82
N VAL A 129 -20.28 6.34 0.97
CA VAL A 129 -19.46 5.11 1.05
C VAL A 129 -19.89 4.24 2.23
N LEU A 130 -20.10 4.82 3.42
CA LEU A 130 -20.55 4.08 4.60
C LEU A 130 -21.95 3.50 4.44
N SER A 131 -22.85 4.14 3.70
CA SER A 131 -24.16 3.58 3.36
C SER A 131 -24.06 2.35 2.44
N ALA A 132 -23.15 2.38 1.46
CA ALA A 132 -22.86 1.22 0.61
C ALA A 132 -22.22 0.06 1.40
N LEU A 133 -21.27 0.37 2.29
CA LEU A 133 -20.63 -0.61 3.16
C LEU A 133 -21.61 -1.24 4.16
N GLU A 134 -22.50 -0.45 4.81
CA GLU A 134 -23.52 -0.99 5.73
C GLU A 134 -24.39 -2.06 5.05
N TYR A 135 -24.88 -1.77 3.85
CA TYR A 135 -25.69 -2.69 3.07
C TYR A 135 -24.90 -3.96 2.70
N SER A 136 -23.68 -3.81 2.20
CA SER A 136 -22.80 -4.94 1.85
C SER A 136 -22.43 -5.81 3.05
N HIS A 137 -22.09 -5.19 4.19
CA HIS A 137 -21.75 -5.88 5.43
C HIS A 137 -22.95 -6.67 5.97
N HIS A 138 -24.18 -6.15 5.83
CA HIS A 138 -25.40 -6.90 6.17
C HIS A 138 -25.63 -8.10 5.25
N ALA A 139 -25.24 -8.01 3.97
CA ALA A 139 -25.21 -9.13 3.03
C ALA A 139 -24.02 -10.11 3.26
N GLY A 140 -23.14 -9.84 4.23
CA GLY A 140 -21.96 -10.65 4.52
C GLY A 140 -20.78 -10.44 3.55
N ILE A 141 -20.84 -9.40 2.70
CA ILE A 141 -19.82 -9.08 1.69
C ILE A 141 -18.96 -7.93 2.22
N VAL A 142 -17.64 -8.13 2.24
CA VAL A 142 -16.61 -7.15 2.64
C VAL A 142 -15.93 -6.65 1.37
N HIS A 143 -15.72 -5.34 1.24
CA HIS A 143 -15.26 -4.68 0.01
C HIS A 143 -13.76 -4.89 -0.27
N ARG A 144 -12.91 -4.79 0.77
CA ARG A 144 -11.46 -5.03 0.81
C ARG A 144 -10.57 -4.09 0.00
N ASP A 145 -11.12 -3.35 -0.96
CA ASP A 145 -10.39 -2.42 -1.83
C ASP A 145 -11.04 -1.02 -1.86
N ILE A 146 -11.37 -0.45 -0.70
CA ILE A 146 -11.92 0.93 -0.61
C ILE A 146 -10.77 1.93 -0.80
N LYS A 147 -10.89 2.79 -1.81
CA LYS A 147 -9.92 3.84 -2.21
C LYS A 147 -10.59 4.84 -3.16
N PRO A 148 -10.02 6.04 -3.40
CA PRO A 148 -10.60 7.07 -4.26
C PRO A 148 -10.99 6.62 -5.68
N ALA A 149 -10.23 5.68 -6.26
CA ALA A 149 -10.49 5.14 -7.61
C ALA A 149 -11.73 4.23 -7.69
N ASN A 150 -12.21 3.69 -6.57
CA ASN A 150 -13.35 2.77 -6.50
C ASN A 150 -14.64 3.47 -6.01
N VAL A 151 -14.62 4.80 -5.92
CA VAL A 151 -15.75 5.65 -5.53
C VAL A 151 -15.94 6.72 -6.61
N MET A 152 -17.15 6.84 -7.14
CA MET A 152 -17.55 7.88 -8.10
C MET A 152 -18.57 8.85 -7.50
N ILE A 153 -18.54 10.09 -7.98
CA ILE A 153 -19.55 11.11 -7.72
C ILE A 153 -20.22 11.50 -9.05
N THR A 154 -21.54 11.40 -9.07
CA THR A 154 -22.37 11.81 -10.21
C THR A 154 -22.56 13.35 -10.25
N PRO A 155 -22.93 13.95 -11.40
CA PRO A 155 -23.27 15.38 -11.51
C PRO A 155 -24.39 15.88 -10.58
N THR A 156 -25.11 14.98 -9.89
CA THR A 156 -26.14 15.30 -8.89
C THR A 156 -25.66 15.15 -7.44
N GLY A 157 -24.36 14.90 -7.22
CA GLY A 157 -23.75 14.68 -5.90
C GLY A 157 -23.96 13.27 -5.34
N ALA A 158 -24.67 12.37 -6.04
CA ALA A 158 -24.88 11.02 -5.56
C ALA A 158 -23.61 10.16 -5.71
N VAL A 159 -23.19 9.56 -4.60
CA VAL A 159 -22.01 8.68 -4.46
C VAL A 159 -22.30 7.28 -5.00
N LYS A 160 -21.33 6.66 -5.67
CA LYS A 160 -21.38 5.29 -6.21
C LYS A 160 -20.10 4.53 -5.89
N VAL A 161 -20.21 3.42 -5.15
CA VAL A 161 -19.08 2.50 -4.87
C VAL A 161 -19.09 1.34 -5.85
N MET A 162 -17.93 0.97 -6.39
CA MET A 162 -17.71 -0.09 -7.37
C MET A 162 -16.62 -1.08 -6.93
N ASP A 163 -16.48 -2.21 -7.63
CA ASP A 163 -15.40 -3.19 -7.43
C ASP A 163 -15.38 -3.89 -6.04
N PHE A 164 -16.55 -4.30 -5.56
CA PHE A 164 -16.73 -5.13 -4.34
C PHE A 164 -16.00 -6.49 -4.45
N GLY A 165 -14.76 -6.56 -3.94
CA GLY A 165 -13.82 -7.65 -4.23
C GLY A 165 -13.62 -8.69 -3.13
N ILE A 166 -14.14 -9.92 -3.32
CA ILE A 166 -13.91 -11.05 -2.40
C ILE A 166 -12.50 -11.66 -2.59
N ALA A 167 -11.47 -10.96 -2.12
CA ALA A 167 -10.10 -11.46 -1.97
C ALA A 167 -9.99 -12.48 -0.81
N ARG A 168 -10.69 -13.63 -0.91
CA ARG A 168 -10.51 -14.78 -0.01
C ARG A 168 -9.61 -15.82 -0.68
N ALA A 169 -8.32 -15.55 -0.64
CA ALA A 169 -7.26 -16.51 -0.94
C ALA A 169 -6.11 -16.29 0.04
N ILE A 170 -5.83 -17.28 0.87
CA ILE A 170 -4.76 -17.23 1.89
C ILE A 170 -3.35 -17.29 1.25
N ALA A 171 -3.27 -17.49 -0.07
CA ALA A 171 -2.05 -17.40 -0.87
C ALA A 171 -1.76 -15.98 -1.41
N ASP A 172 -2.78 -15.14 -1.63
CA ASP A 172 -2.63 -13.94 -2.46
C ASP A 172 -1.94 -12.78 -1.74
N SER A 173 -1.97 -12.73 -0.40
CA SER A 173 -1.26 -11.70 0.39
C SER A 173 0.26 -11.77 0.21
N ALA A 174 0.82 -12.96 -0.05
CA ALA A 174 2.22 -13.14 -0.38
C ALA A 174 2.50 -12.91 -1.88
N ALA A 175 1.63 -13.41 -2.77
CA ALA A 175 1.81 -13.27 -4.22
C ALA A 175 1.68 -11.81 -4.71
N THR A 176 0.70 -11.07 -4.18
CA THR A 176 0.45 -9.66 -4.58
C THR A 176 1.55 -8.72 -4.09
N MET A 177 2.26 -9.08 -3.01
CA MET A 177 3.41 -8.33 -2.49
C MET A 177 4.74 -8.66 -3.19
N THR A 178 4.80 -9.76 -3.98
CA THR A 178 6.05 -10.24 -4.60
C THR A 178 6.09 -10.09 -6.13
N GLN A 179 5.02 -9.59 -6.76
CA GLN A 179 5.01 -9.26 -8.20
C GLN A 179 5.05 -7.74 -8.44
N THR A 180 6.27 -7.23 -8.61
CA THR A 180 6.65 -5.80 -8.54
C THR A 180 6.04 -4.87 -9.59
N HIS A 181 5.26 -5.37 -10.55
CA HIS A 181 4.91 -4.64 -11.79
C HIS A 181 3.40 -4.28 -11.93
N ALA A 182 2.59 -4.40 -10.87
CA ALA A 182 1.13 -4.16 -10.96
C ALA A 182 0.48 -3.38 -9.80
N VAL A 183 1.22 -3.01 -8.74
CA VAL A 183 0.63 -2.59 -7.45
C VAL A 183 1.21 -1.26 -6.92
N ILE A 184 1.50 -0.30 -7.81
CA ILE A 184 2.13 0.98 -7.46
C ILE A 184 1.19 1.93 -6.66
N GLY A 185 -0.13 1.74 -6.70
CA GLY A 185 -1.11 2.65 -6.06
C GLY A 185 -2.01 2.06 -4.95
N THR A 186 -1.94 0.77 -4.62
CA THR A 186 -2.96 0.14 -3.74
C THR A 186 -2.61 0.19 -2.24
N ALA A 187 -1.34 0.37 -1.88
CA ALA A 187 -0.89 0.22 -0.49
C ALA A 187 -1.44 1.28 0.48
N GLN A 188 -1.69 2.50 -0.01
CA GLN A 188 -2.11 3.69 0.77
C GLN A 188 -3.46 3.55 1.50
N TYR A 189 -4.22 2.50 1.22
CA TYR A 189 -5.57 2.27 1.79
C TYR A 189 -5.70 0.89 2.46
N LEU A 190 -4.62 0.11 2.55
CA LEU A 190 -4.65 -1.22 3.17
C LEU A 190 -4.93 -1.10 4.68
N SER A 191 -5.75 -1.99 5.23
CA SER A 191 -5.83 -2.11 6.68
C SER A 191 -4.57 -2.78 7.27
N PRO A 192 -4.24 -2.56 8.55
CA PRO A 192 -3.10 -3.20 9.22
C PRO A 192 -3.13 -4.72 9.10
N GLU A 193 -4.31 -5.33 9.21
CA GLU A 193 -4.53 -6.76 9.04
C GLU A 193 -4.32 -7.24 7.59
N GLN A 194 -4.65 -6.43 6.57
CA GLN A 194 -4.33 -6.76 5.17
C GLN A 194 -2.81 -6.73 4.93
N ALA A 195 -2.12 -5.71 5.46
CA ALA A 195 -0.67 -5.57 5.35
C ALA A 195 0.10 -6.73 6.03
N ARG A 196 -0.46 -7.31 7.10
CA ARG A 196 0.07 -8.52 7.77
C ARG A 196 -0.37 -9.85 7.15
N GLY A 197 -1.30 -9.83 6.18
CA GLY A 197 -1.91 -11.05 5.61
C GLY A 197 -2.86 -11.81 6.56
N GLU A 198 -3.38 -11.16 7.60
CA GLU A 198 -4.38 -11.72 8.51
C GLU A 198 -5.76 -11.90 7.83
N GLN A 199 -6.72 -12.52 8.52
CA GLN A 199 -8.11 -12.59 8.04
C GLN A 199 -8.77 -11.21 8.01
N VAL A 200 -9.30 -10.79 6.86
CA VAL A 200 -9.94 -9.48 6.60
C VAL A 200 -11.44 -9.52 6.94
N ASP A 201 -11.93 -8.51 7.67
CA ASP A 201 -13.34 -8.39 8.11
C ASP A 201 -13.94 -7.00 7.79
N ALA A 202 -15.21 -6.77 8.16
CA ALA A 202 -15.93 -5.51 7.90
C ALA A 202 -15.20 -4.25 8.41
N ARG A 203 -14.44 -4.35 9.51
CA ARG A 203 -13.68 -3.23 10.10
C ARG A 203 -12.38 -2.91 9.36
N SER A 204 -11.99 -3.76 8.41
CA SER A 204 -10.95 -3.45 7.43
C SER A 204 -11.44 -2.36 6.48
N ASP A 205 -12.65 -2.51 5.93
CA ASP A 205 -13.27 -1.49 5.06
C ASP A 205 -13.45 -0.15 5.79
N LEU A 206 -13.77 -0.18 7.10
CA LEU A 206 -13.89 1.03 7.92
C LEU A 206 -12.54 1.74 8.13
N TYR A 207 -11.42 1.00 8.21
CA TYR A 207 -10.09 1.58 8.26
C TYR A 207 -9.71 2.23 6.91
N SER A 208 -9.95 1.53 5.80
CA SER A 208 -9.72 2.07 4.45
C SER A 208 -10.61 3.30 4.17
N THR A 209 -11.84 3.31 4.68
CA THR A 209 -12.73 4.49 4.66
C THR A 209 -12.18 5.63 5.54
N GLY A 210 -11.50 5.32 6.64
CA GLY A 210 -10.74 6.30 7.42
C GLY A 210 -9.55 6.88 6.65
N CYS A 211 -8.90 6.10 5.78
CA CYS A 211 -7.82 6.60 4.90
C CYS A 211 -8.40 7.54 3.84
N LEU A 212 -9.53 7.18 3.23
CA LEU A 212 -10.26 8.01 2.28
C LEU A 212 -10.73 9.33 2.90
N LEU A 213 -11.32 9.30 4.11
CA LEU A 213 -11.72 10.50 4.84
C LEU A 213 -10.53 11.40 5.18
N PHE A 214 -9.40 10.82 5.61
CA PHE A 214 -8.18 11.58 5.87
C PHE A 214 -7.69 12.32 4.61
N GLU A 215 -7.69 11.63 3.46
CA GLU A 215 -7.23 12.20 2.20
C GLU A 215 -8.17 13.28 1.67
N LEU A 216 -9.49 13.05 1.70
CA LEU A 216 -10.50 14.07 1.39
C LEU A 216 -10.30 15.36 2.21
N LEU A 217 -9.98 15.23 3.49
CA LEU A 217 -9.77 16.37 4.40
C LEU A 217 -8.39 17.04 4.29
N THR A 218 -7.41 16.47 3.58
CA THR A 218 -6.01 16.97 3.58
C THR A 218 -5.31 17.02 2.22
N GLY A 219 -5.94 16.51 1.16
CA GLY A 219 -5.35 16.39 -0.17
C GLY A 219 -4.29 15.28 -0.32
N ARG A 220 -4.07 14.46 0.71
CA ARG A 220 -3.06 13.38 0.71
C ARG A 220 -3.40 12.21 1.64
N PRO A 221 -3.02 10.96 1.33
CA PRO A 221 -3.28 9.83 2.21
C PRO A 221 -2.47 9.93 3.53
N PRO A 222 -2.92 9.24 4.60
CA PRO A 222 -2.30 9.32 5.93
C PRO A 222 -0.87 8.77 5.98
N PHE A 223 -0.50 7.94 4.99
CA PHE A 223 0.77 7.25 4.92
C PHE A 223 1.33 7.34 3.48
N ILE A 224 2.59 7.75 3.36
CA ILE A 224 3.33 7.90 2.10
C ILE A 224 4.76 7.43 2.34
N GLY A 225 5.31 6.72 1.36
CA GLY A 225 6.70 6.28 1.32
C GLY A 225 7.02 5.69 -0.05
N ASP A 226 8.31 5.55 -0.32
CA ASP A 226 8.88 5.36 -1.67
C ASP A 226 8.68 3.93 -2.24
N SER A 227 7.98 3.08 -1.49
CA SER A 227 7.53 1.77 -1.96
C SER A 227 6.20 1.35 -1.32
N PRO A 228 5.39 0.52 -2.00
CA PRO A 228 4.18 -0.07 -1.43
C PRO A 228 4.42 -0.82 -0.11
N VAL A 229 5.60 -1.42 0.05
CA VAL A 229 6.03 -2.15 1.26
C VAL A 229 6.28 -1.17 2.41
N ALA A 230 6.97 -0.05 2.17
CA ALA A 230 7.18 0.98 3.19
C ALA A 230 5.84 1.54 3.70
N VAL A 231 4.92 1.86 2.80
CA VAL A 231 3.55 2.29 3.16
C VAL A 231 2.85 1.21 4.00
N ALA A 232 2.89 -0.06 3.58
CA ALA A 232 2.30 -1.16 4.35
C ALA A 232 2.86 -1.27 5.80
N TYR A 233 4.16 -1.05 6.01
CA TYR A 233 4.75 -0.97 7.36
C TYR A 233 4.22 0.22 8.18
N GLN A 234 4.04 1.40 7.56
CA GLN A 234 3.43 2.55 8.23
C GLN A 234 1.96 2.25 8.64
N HIS A 235 1.20 1.57 7.77
CA HIS A 235 -0.14 1.07 8.10
C HIS A 235 -0.11 0.08 9.28
N VAL A 236 0.91 -0.77 9.41
CA VAL A 236 1.03 -1.72 10.54
C VAL A 236 1.42 -1.04 11.87
N GLY A 237 2.40 -0.13 11.87
CA GLY A 237 3.06 0.34 13.10
C GLY A 237 3.02 1.85 13.38
N GLN A 238 3.00 2.70 12.35
CA GLN A 238 3.08 4.15 12.54
C GLN A 238 1.72 4.76 12.88
N ALA A 239 1.63 5.58 13.94
CA ALA A 239 0.43 6.35 14.21
C ALA A 239 0.20 7.40 13.09
N PRO A 240 -1.03 7.55 12.57
CA PRO A 240 -1.33 8.61 11.60
C PRO A 240 -1.21 9.98 12.28
N GLN A 241 -0.88 11.01 11.48
CA GLN A 241 -1.02 12.41 11.91
C GLN A 241 -2.50 12.77 12.11
N ARG A 242 -2.78 13.96 12.64
CA ARG A 242 -4.13 14.52 12.62
C ARG A 242 -4.39 15.21 11.29
N PRO A 243 -5.61 15.10 10.71
CA PRO A 243 -6.04 16.01 9.65
C PRO A 243 -5.75 17.48 9.94
N SER A 244 -6.04 17.96 11.15
CA SER A 244 -5.79 19.36 11.57
C SER A 244 -4.31 19.77 11.68
N GLU A 245 -3.37 18.82 11.73
CA GLU A 245 -1.92 19.08 11.69
C GLU A 245 -1.44 19.35 10.24
N ILE A 246 -2.27 19.06 9.23
CA ILE A 246 -1.98 19.29 7.80
C ILE A 246 -2.89 20.40 7.23
N ALA A 247 -4.19 20.32 7.49
CA ALA A 247 -5.22 21.27 7.03
C ALA A 247 -5.87 21.95 8.25
N SER A 248 -5.41 23.16 8.57
CA SER A 248 -5.72 23.85 9.85
C SER A 248 -7.17 24.31 10.03
N ASP A 249 -7.98 24.21 8.98
CA ASP A 249 -9.42 24.44 8.95
C ASP A 249 -10.25 23.21 9.35
N VAL A 250 -9.64 22.01 9.35
CA VAL A 250 -10.31 20.76 9.75
C VAL A 250 -10.60 20.77 11.26
N PRO A 251 -11.87 20.67 11.69
CA PRO A 251 -12.21 20.75 13.12
C PRO A 251 -11.84 19.47 13.91
N GLU A 252 -11.53 19.61 15.20
CA GLU A 252 -11.15 18.51 16.12
C GLU A 252 -12.16 17.34 16.15
N VAL A 253 -13.44 17.60 15.85
CA VAL A 253 -14.47 16.56 15.74
C VAL A 253 -14.13 15.55 14.63
N LEU A 254 -13.56 16.01 13.52
CA LEU A 254 -13.16 15.18 12.38
C LEU A 254 -11.81 14.51 12.61
N ASP A 255 -10.87 15.14 13.34
CA ASP A 255 -9.67 14.45 13.83
C ASP A 255 -10.06 13.20 14.64
N ARG A 256 -10.94 13.37 15.63
CA ARG A 256 -11.39 12.29 16.53
C ARG A 256 -12.08 11.16 15.78
N ILE A 257 -12.91 11.49 14.80
CA ILE A 257 -13.61 10.53 13.95
C ILE A 257 -12.61 9.76 13.07
N THR A 258 -11.71 10.47 12.39
CA THR A 258 -10.71 9.90 11.47
C THR A 258 -9.71 9.02 12.21
N LEU A 259 -9.19 9.48 13.36
CA LEU A 259 -8.27 8.70 14.20
C LEU A 259 -8.93 7.45 14.80
N LYS A 260 -10.24 7.48 15.12
CA LYS A 260 -10.96 6.28 15.54
C LYS A 260 -11.09 5.26 14.40
N ALA A 261 -11.34 5.71 13.16
CA ALA A 261 -11.35 4.82 12.00
C ALA A 261 -9.95 4.22 11.71
N LEU A 262 -8.90 5.05 11.83
CA LEU A 262 -7.50 4.67 11.62
C LEU A 262 -6.83 3.98 12.83
N ALA A 263 -7.58 3.60 13.87
CA ALA A 263 -7.04 2.89 15.01
C ALA A 263 -6.45 1.52 14.57
N LYS A 264 -5.22 1.21 14.99
CA LYS A 264 -4.52 -0.01 14.53
C LYS A 264 -5.25 -1.28 14.95
N GLU A 265 -5.66 -1.35 16.21
CA GLU A 265 -6.43 -2.48 16.74
C GLU A 265 -7.90 -2.44 16.28
N ARG A 266 -8.38 -3.54 15.68
CA ARG A 266 -9.74 -3.65 15.13
C ARG A 266 -10.84 -3.53 16.19
N SER A 267 -10.50 -3.71 17.47
CA SER A 267 -11.38 -3.53 18.62
C SER A 267 -11.55 -2.06 19.05
N ALA A 268 -10.63 -1.18 18.66
CA ALA A 268 -10.66 0.26 18.95
C ALA A 268 -11.32 1.09 17.84
N ARG A 269 -11.49 0.50 16.64
CA ARG A 269 -12.25 1.09 15.53
C ARG A 269 -13.76 1.09 15.79
N TYR A 270 -14.51 1.81 14.96
CA TYR A 270 -15.96 1.64 14.83
C TYR A 270 -16.34 0.16 14.65
N SER A 271 -17.42 -0.26 15.32
CA SER A 271 -17.93 -1.63 15.26
C SER A 271 -18.65 -1.96 13.96
N SER A 272 -19.20 -0.95 13.29
CA SER A 272 -20.01 -1.04 12.07
C SER A 272 -19.99 0.28 11.27
N ALA A 273 -20.33 0.21 9.98
CA ALA A 273 -20.46 1.40 9.14
C ALA A 273 -21.55 2.39 9.62
N ALA A 274 -22.63 1.88 10.22
CA ALA A 274 -23.68 2.69 10.85
C ALA A 274 -23.18 3.54 12.02
N GLU A 275 -22.29 3.00 12.86
CA GLU A 275 -21.69 3.74 13.98
C GLU A 275 -20.79 4.88 13.48
N PHE A 276 -19.98 4.61 12.44
CA PHE A 276 -19.12 5.61 11.81
C PHE A 276 -19.96 6.71 11.13
N ARG A 277 -20.99 6.32 10.37
CA ARG A 277 -21.92 7.28 9.75
C ARG A 277 -22.59 8.16 10.80
N SER A 278 -23.05 7.58 11.91
CA SER A 278 -23.71 8.32 13.01
C SER A 278 -22.83 9.40 13.65
N ASP A 279 -21.51 9.20 13.74
CA ASP A 279 -20.60 10.22 14.26
C ASP A 279 -20.35 11.34 13.25
N LEU A 280 -20.25 11.04 11.95
CA LEU A 280 -20.17 12.04 10.88
C LEU A 280 -21.46 12.87 10.77
N ASP A 281 -22.60 12.19 10.78
CA ASP A 281 -23.96 12.74 10.87
C ASP A 281 -24.10 13.72 12.05
N ALA A 282 -23.54 13.36 13.21
CA ALA A 282 -23.54 14.22 14.38
C ALA A 282 -22.57 15.41 14.24
N ALA A 283 -21.39 15.22 13.63
CA ALA A 283 -20.44 16.29 13.37
C ALA A 283 -21.04 17.40 12.49
N MET A 284 -21.69 17.05 11.36
CA MET A 284 -22.39 18.02 10.49
C MET A 284 -23.46 18.84 11.23
N ARG A 285 -24.06 18.27 12.28
CA ARG A 285 -25.12 18.90 13.08
C ARG A 285 -24.63 19.58 14.36
N GLY A 286 -23.31 19.63 14.60
CA GLY A 286 -22.74 20.15 15.85
C GLY A 286 -23.13 19.35 17.10
N GLY A 287 -23.48 18.08 16.94
CA GLY A 287 -23.93 17.17 17.99
C GLY A 287 -22.78 16.52 18.77
N ALA A 288 -23.14 15.80 19.83
CA ALA A 288 -22.19 14.96 20.57
C ALA A 288 -21.87 13.68 19.78
N ILE A 289 -20.58 13.38 19.62
CA ILE A 289 -20.05 12.19 18.94
C ILE A 289 -19.53 11.15 19.92
N GLY A 290 -19.57 9.87 19.51
CA GLY A 290 -19.09 8.71 20.25
C GLY A 290 -17.60 8.42 20.13
N ALA A 291 -16.88 9.02 19.18
CA ALA A 291 -15.42 8.93 19.13
C ALA A 291 -14.77 9.64 20.35
N PRO A 292 -13.75 9.03 20.99
CA PRO A 292 -13.13 9.59 22.20
C PRO A 292 -12.46 10.95 21.92
N THR A 293 -12.19 11.72 22.98
CA THR A 293 -11.31 12.90 22.88
C THR A 293 -9.87 12.43 22.64
N ILE A 294 -9.06 13.23 21.94
CA ILE A 294 -7.71 12.79 21.51
C ILE A 294 -6.82 12.42 22.72
N ALA A 295 -6.93 13.16 23.82
CA ALA A 295 -6.24 12.84 25.09
C ALA A 295 -6.69 11.50 25.69
N ALA A 296 -7.99 11.17 25.65
CA ALA A 296 -8.50 9.89 26.11
C ALA A 296 -8.12 8.74 25.16
N GLY A 297 -8.03 9.01 23.85
CA GLY A 297 -7.54 8.06 22.85
C GLY A 297 -6.06 7.70 23.07
N MET A 298 -5.20 8.70 23.30
CA MET A 298 -3.78 8.47 23.64
C MET A 298 -3.62 7.73 24.98
N ALA A 299 -4.42 8.08 26.00
CA ALA A 299 -4.42 7.34 27.27
C ALA A 299 -4.86 5.88 27.07
N ALA A 300 -5.93 5.63 26.31
CA ALA A 300 -6.39 4.27 25.99
C ALA A 300 -5.35 3.47 25.18
N ALA A 301 -4.63 4.10 24.25
CA ALA A 301 -3.54 3.47 23.51
C ALA A 301 -2.36 3.08 24.43
N SER A 302 -1.98 3.96 25.36
CA SER A 302 -0.93 3.64 26.36
C SER A 302 -1.34 2.54 27.35
N LEU A 303 -2.64 2.48 27.72
CA LEU A 303 -3.18 1.42 28.56
C LEU A 303 -3.31 0.08 27.81
N GLY A 304 -3.59 0.11 26.50
CA GLY A 304 -3.65 -1.09 25.65
C GLY A 304 -2.31 -1.80 25.48
N ALA A 305 -1.19 -1.12 25.77
CA ALA A 305 0.16 -1.69 25.75
C ALA A 305 0.59 -2.31 27.09
N GLY A 306 -0.27 -2.33 28.13
CA GLY A 306 0.09 -2.73 29.50
C GLY A 306 -0.83 -3.80 30.10
N ALA A 307 -0.23 -4.76 30.81
CA ALA A 307 -0.95 -5.72 31.65
C ALA A 307 -1.58 -5.03 32.90
N PRO A 308 -2.66 -5.57 33.49
CA PRO A 308 -3.56 -4.79 34.36
C PRO A 308 -2.98 -4.48 35.73
N THR A 309 -2.86 -3.18 36.06
CA THR A 309 -2.49 -2.71 37.40
C THR A 309 -3.72 -2.52 38.30
N MET A 310 -3.87 -3.41 39.28
CA MET A 310 -4.87 -3.28 40.35
C MET A 310 -4.46 -2.18 41.34
N ALA A 311 -5.02 -0.98 41.21
CA ALA A 311 -4.76 0.13 42.14
C ALA A 311 -5.65 0.02 43.40
N TYR A 312 -5.06 -0.44 44.51
CA TYR A 312 -5.68 -0.36 45.84
C TYR A 312 -5.25 0.94 46.55
N GLY A 313 -6.17 1.59 47.29
CA GLY A 313 -6.06 3.02 47.60
C GLY A 313 -5.13 3.43 48.76
N ALA A 314 -5.06 4.76 48.98
CA ALA A 314 -4.43 5.43 50.12
C ALA A 314 -5.36 6.53 50.68
N THR A 315 -5.17 6.94 51.93
CA THR A 315 -6.25 7.59 52.73
C THR A 315 -5.94 8.96 53.33
N GLY A 316 -6.83 9.92 53.08
CA GLY A 316 -7.08 11.12 53.92
C GLY A 316 -6.11 12.30 53.75
N PRO A 317 -6.30 13.43 54.48
CA PRO A 317 -7.30 13.65 55.54
C PRO A 317 -8.30 14.83 55.30
N HIS A 318 -9.27 14.92 56.22
CA HIS A 318 -10.25 15.99 56.54
C HIS A 318 -10.24 17.35 55.81
N ASP A 319 -11.45 17.83 55.44
CA ASP A 319 -12.13 18.90 56.24
C ASP A 319 -13.68 18.85 56.06
N ALA A 320 -14.43 19.71 56.75
CA ALA A 320 -15.87 19.60 56.99
C ALA A 320 -16.81 20.48 56.11
N GLY A 321 -18.05 20.02 55.90
CA GLY A 321 -19.16 20.76 55.30
C GLY A 321 -20.52 20.18 55.72
N THR A 322 -21.52 21.04 56.00
CA THR A 322 -22.76 20.67 56.74
C THR A 322 -24.04 20.84 55.91
N GLN A 323 -25.14 20.20 56.34
CA GLN A 323 -26.56 20.38 55.90
C GLN A 323 -26.99 19.59 54.64
N LEU A 324 -28.25 19.14 54.44
CA LEU A 324 -29.50 19.24 55.25
C LEU A 324 -30.42 18.00 55.05
N MET A 325 -31.72 18.09 55.38
CA MET A 325 -32.66 16.96 55.63
C MET A 325 -33.53 16.45 54.44
N THR A 326 -33.75 15.13 54.43
CA THR A 326 -34.96 14.27 54.15
C THR A 326 -36.35 14.90 53.84
N PRO A 327 -37.38 14.14 53.35
CA PRO A 327 -37.45 12.74 52.80
C PRO A 327 -38.37 12.56 51.53
N GLU A 328 -38.71 11.31 51.20
CA GLU A 328 -40.00 10.85 50.57
C GLU A 328 -40.15 11.04 49.03
N ALA A 329 -40.78 10.16 48.22
CA ALA A 329 -41.50 8.88 48.43
C ALA A 329 -41.34 7.92 47.22
N ALA A 330 -41.78 6.66 47.33
CA ALA A 330 -41.97 5.74 46.20
C ALA A 330 -43.24 4.86 46.38
N PRO A 331 -44.17 4.75 45.40
CA PRO A 331 -45.40 3.99 45.54
C PRO A 331 -45.49 2.68 44.72
N THR A 332 -45.59 1.55 45.44
CA THR A 332 -46.51 0.39 45.22
C THR A 332 -46.68 -0.32 43.85
N GLN A 333 -46.66 -1.67 43.88
CA GLN A 333 -47.66 -2.66 43.34
C GLN A 333 -46.96 -4.00 42.95
N GLN A 334 -47.58 -5.20 42.93
CA GLN A 334 -48.28 -5.95 44.00
C GLN A 334 -48.30 -7.47 43.65
N TRP A 335 -48.62 -8.34 44.64
CA TRP A 335 -48.80 -9.82 44.57
C TRP A 335 -47.51 -10.65 44.33
N GLY A 336 -47.28 -11.83 44.94
CA GLY A 336 -48.02 -12.62 45.94
C GLY A 336 -48.26 -14.08 45.47
N ALA A 337 -48.01 -15.16 46.23
CA ALA A 337 -47.45 -15.36 47.58
C ALA A 337 -46.62 -16.70 47.59
N THR A 338 -46.43 -17.60 48.57
CA THR A 338 -47.04 -17.89 49.90
C THR A 338 -46.14 -18.85 50.71
N GLY A 339 -46.16 -18.86 52.06
CA GLY A 339 -45.56 -19.94 52.88
C GLY A 339 -45.03 -19.51 54.26
N LEU A 340 -45.33 -20.28 55.32
CA LEU A 340 -44.94 -20.08 56.74
C LEU A 340 -44.41 -21.42 57.32
N PRO A 341 -43.77 -21.52 58.52
CA PRO A 341 -43.71 -20.54 59.63
C PRO A 341 -42.30 -20.25 60.23
N ALA A 342 -42.27 -19.47 61.32
CA ALA A 342 -41.10 -19.05 62.12
C ALA A 342 -40.99 -19.92 63.43
N PRO A 343 -40.49 -19.52 64.65
CA PRO A 343 -40.19 -18.17 65.19
C PRO A 343 -38.96 -18.01 66.16
N ALA A 344 -38.81 -16.77 66.68
CA ALA A 344 -38.32 -16.39 68.03
C ALA A 344 -36.80 -16.49 68.37
N SER A 345 -36.21 -15.64 69.24
CA SER A 345 -36.73 -14.43 69.94
C SER A 345 -35.62 -13.43 70.38
N VAL A 346 -36.05 -12.18 70.61
CA VAL A 346 -35.34 -10.97 71.12
C VAL A 346 -35.69 -10.75 72.63
N PRO A 347 -35.42 -9.62 73.37
CA PRO A 347 -34.53 -8.44 73.18
C PRO A 347 -33.76 -7.93 74.46
N ALA A 348 -33.02 -6.81 74.29
CA ALA A 348 -32.75 -5.70 75.26
C ALA A 348 -31.84 -5.93 76.51
N GLY A 349 -31.16 -4.90 77.06
CA GLY A 349 -30.90 -3.54 76.53
C GLY A 349 -30.36 -2.49 77.55
N ALA A 350 -29.66 -1.46 77.03
CA ALA A 350 -29.41 -0.09 77.56
C ALA A 350 -28.61 0.20 78.88
N ALA A 351 -27.56 1.05 78.73
CA ALA A 351 -27.02 2.13 79.62
C ALA A 351 -26.68 1.87 81.13
N GLY A 352 -25.72 2.57 81.78
CA GLY A 352 -24.73 3.58 81.34
C GLY A 352 -24.07 4.36 82.51
N ALA A 353 -23.10 5.25 82.21
CA ALA A 353 -22.49 6.32 83.06
C ALA A 353 -21.47 6.01 84.20
N ASP A 354 -20.23 6.46 83.98
CA ASP A 354 -19.34 7.32 84.82
C ASP A 354 -18.87 6.99 86.27
N THR A 355 -17.91 7.82 86.73
CA THR A 355 -17.11 7.80 87.98
C THR A 355 -16.94 9.26 88.50
N PRO A 356 -16.09 9.64 89.50
CA PRO A 356 -15.42 8.92 90.61
C PRO A 356 -15.64 9.61 92.00
N SER A 357 -15.04 9.09 93.10
CA SER A 357 -14.29 9.85 94.16
C SER A 357 -14.10 9.07 95.48
N ASP A 358 -12.93 9.23 96.12
CA ASP A 358 -12.59 9.51 97.54
C ASP A 358 -13.47 9.03 98.72
N GLU A 359 -13.01 8.78 99.96
CA GLU A 359 -11.72 8.46 100.62
C GLU A 359 -12.07 8.02 102.07
N ASP A 360 -11.30 7.13 102.73
CA ASP A 360 -10.89 7.30 104.16
C ASP A 360 -9.85 6.25 104.65
N HIS A 361 -9.27 6.48 105.83
CA HIS A 361 -8.18 5.72 106.45
C HIS A 361 -8.55 5.00 107.76
N LYS A 362 -7.87 3.87 108.07
CA LYS A 362 -6.90 3.69 109.20
C LYS A 362 -6.81 2.26 109.76
N ARG A 363 -5.55 1.79 109.88
CA ARG A 363 -5.01 0.91 110.96
C ARG A 363 -5.56 -0.54 111.08
N ASP A 364 -4.87 -1.48 111.74
CA ASP A 364 -3.60 -1.39 112.48
C ASP A 364 -2.60 -2.57 112.26
N ARG A 365 -1.45 -2.51 112.95
CA ARG A 365 -0.14 -2.99 112.53
C ARG A 365 0.37 -4.18 113.36
N ARG A 366 0.12 -5.44 112.93
CA ARG A 366 0.72 -6.64 113.56
C ARG A 366 1.07 -7.83 112.62
N LYS A 367 1.36 -7.59 111.33
CA LYS A 367 1.78 -8.65 110.36
C LYS A 367 3.04 -8.35 109.51
N LYS A 368 3.92 -7.41 109.92
CA LYS A 368 5.02 -6.93 109.05
C LYS A 368 6.30 -7.80 108.98
N THR A 369 6.48 -8.82 109.81
CA THR A 369 7.69 -9.69 109.77
C THR A 369 7.55 -10.89 108.82
N LEU A 370 6.42 -11.63 108.89
CA LEU A 370 6.18 -12.79 108.02
C LEU A 370 6.06 -12.42 106.53
N LEU A 371 5.58 -11.21 106.24
CA LEU A 371 5.42 -10.75 104.87
C LEU A 371 6.76 -10.42 104.20
N TRP A 372 7.76 -9.93 104.95
CA TRP A 372 9.06 -9.56 104.38
C TRP A 372 9.91 -10.79 104.02
N THR A 373 9.83 -11.89 104.76
CA THR A 373 10.53 -13.15 104.39
C THR A 373 9.89 -13.83 103.19
N LEU A 374 8.55 -13.75 103.04
CA LEU A 374 7.87 -14.23 101.84
C LEU A 374 8.11 -13.32 100.62
N ILE A 375 8.25 -12.01 100.83
CA ILE A 375 8.64 -11.08 99.75
C ILE A 375 10.10 -11.29 99.35
N THR A 376 11.06 -11.47 100.26
CA THR A 376 12.46 -11.72 99.85
C THR A 376 12.64 -13.10 99.23
N LEU A 377 12.00 -14.15 99.75
CA LEU A 377 12.01 -15.46 99.10
C LEU A 377 11.29 -15.42 97.73
N GLY A 378 10.18 -14.69 97.63
CA GLY A 378 9.46 -14.44 96.38
C GLY A 378 10.28 -13.64 95.37
N VAL A 379 11.00 -12.60 95.79
CA VAL A 379 11.88 -11.80 94.93
C VAL A 379 13.13 -12.58 94.53
N VAL A 380 13.68 -13.45 95.38
CA VAL A 380 14.78 -14.35 94.99
C VAL A 380 14.29 -15.46 94.06
N ALA A 381 13.09 -16.01 94.28
CA ALA A 381 12.48 -16.98 93.36
C ALA A 381 12.14 -16.33 92.01
N VAL A 382 11.55 -15.13 92.01
CA VAL A 382 11.28 -14.35 90.78
C VAL A 382 12.58 -13.91 90.12
N ALA A 383 13.62 -13.51 90.86
CA ALA A 383 14.92 -13.19 90.27
C ALA A 383 15.61 -14.44 89.69
N ALA A 384 15.47 -15.61 90.32
CA ALA A 384 15.98 -16.88 89.78
C ALA A 384 15.18 -17.34 88.55
N ILE A 385 13.86 -17.18 88.56
CA ILE A 385 12.97 -17.47 87.41
C ILE A 385 13.23 -16.48 86.27
N VAL A 386 13.38 -15.19 86.55
CA VAL A 386 13.73 -14.16 85.55
C VAL A 386 15.16 -14.37 85.04
N THR A 387 16.12 -14.76 85.87
CA THR A 387 17.47 -15.13 85.40
C THR A 387 17.42 -16.41 84.56
N ALA A 388 16.61 -17.41 84.93
CA ALA A 388 16.41 -18.62 84.13
C ALA A 388 15.64 -18.35 82.82
N LEU A 389 14.74 -17.36 82.78
CA LEU A 389 14.10 -16.89 81.56
C LEU A 389 15.04 -16.02 80.71
N ILE A 390 15.96 -15.25 81.30
CA ILE A 390 16.96 -14.47 80.55
C ILE A 390 18.09 -15.37 80.00
N LEU A 391 18.45 -16.45 80.70
CA LEU A 391 19.40 -17.46 80.21
C LEU A 391 18.75 -18.49 79.27
N GLY A 392 17.51 -18.90 79.53
CA GLY A 392 16.78 -19.95 78.80
C GLY A 392 15.76 -19.46 77.77
N ASN A 393 15.51 -18.16 77.69
CA ASN A 393 14.64 -17.52 76.70
C ASN A 393 15.31 -16.24 76.17
N ARG A 394 16.57 -16.36 75.73
CA ARG A 394 17.03 -15.52 74.62
C ARG A 394 16.01 -15.69 73.49
N PRO A 395 15.57 -14.62 72.80
CA PRO A 395 15.01 -14.85 71.48
C PRO A 395 16.11 -15.48 70.63
N ASP A 396 15.79 -16.53 69.90
CA ASP A 396 16.64 -17.01 68.83
C ASP A 396 16.62 -15.94 67.73
N THR A 397 17.50 -14.94 67.85
CA THR A 397 17.96 -14.18 66.69
C THR A 397 18.56 -15.22 65.75
N PRO A 398 17.92 -15.51 64.60
CA PRO A 398 18.44 -16.54 63.72
C PRO A 398 19.84 -16.15 63.28
N GLU A 399 20.73 -17.13 63.16
CA GLU A 399 22.09 -16.86 62.68
C GLU A 399 22.01 -16.23 61.29
N PRO A 400 22.75 -15.14 61.04
CA PRO A 400 22.67 -14.43 59.77
C PRO A 400 23.18 -15.32 58.64
N VAL A 401 22.47 -15.28 57.52
CA VAL A 401 22.80 -16.04 56.31
C VAL A 401 23.76 -15.19 55.48
N GLU A 402 24.90 -15.76 55.06
CA GLU A 402 25.75 -15.11 54.05
C GLU A 402 25.08 -15.20 52.68
N VAL A 403 24.92 -14.06 52.00
CA VAL A 403 24.36 -14.00 50.65
C VAL A 403 25.28 -14.77 49.70
N PRO A 404 24.79 -15.81 49.00
CA PRO A 404 25.62 -16.61 48.10
C PRO A 404 25.99 -15.83 46.83
N SER A 405 27.07 -16.25 46.19
CA SER A 405 27.56 -15.64 44.94
C SER A 405 26.86 -16.24 43.72
N VAL A 406 26.10 -15.43 43.00
CA VAL A 406 25.57 -15.74 41.67
C VAL A 406 26.61 -15.34 40.63
N ALA A 407 27.05 -16.29 39.81
CA ALA A 407 28.07 -16.03 38.81
C ALA A 407 27.55 -15.12 37.69
N VAL A 408 28.38 -14.18 37.23
CA VAL A 408 28.11 -13.40 36.02
C VAL A 408 28.01 -14.38 34.84
N GLY A 409 26.90 -14.33 34.10
CA GLY A 409 26.55 -15.29 33.06
C GLY A 409 25.57 -16.40 33.47
N SER A 410 25.22 -16.57 34.75
CA SER A 410 24.25 -17.58 35.18
C SER A 410 22.82 -17.29 34.67
N THR A 411 22.04 -18.35 34.42
CA THR A 411 20.62 -18.20 34.02
C THR A 411 19.73 -17.84 35.21
N ARG A 412 18.49 -17.42 34.94
CA ARG A 412 17.51 -17.10 35.97
C ARG A 412 17.26 -18.25 36.94
N GLU A 413 17.13 -19.47 36.41
CA GLU A 413 16.82 -20.67 37.18
C GLU A 413 18.00 -21.07 38.08
N GLN A 414 19.23 -20.90 37.59
CA GLN A 414 20.45 -21.11 38.37
C GLN A 414 20.56 -20.09 39.51
N ALA A 415 20.33 -18.81 39.21
CA ALA A 415 20.36 -17.74 40.19
C ALA A 415 19.26 -17.91 41.26
N GLU A 416 18.02 -18.21 40.84
CA GLU A 416 16.90 -18.48 41.73
C GLU A 416 17.23 -19.65 42.67
N GLN A 417 17.70 -20.78 42.13
CA GLN A 417 18.09 -21.93 42.94
C GLN A 417 19.21 -21.58 43.94
N ILE A 418 20.26 -20.87 43.51
CA ILE A 418 21.37 -20.45 44.39
C ILE A 418 20.88 -19.59 45.56
N ILE A 419 19.95 -18.66 45.32
CA ILE A 419 19.37 -17.82 46.39
C ILE A 419 18.43 -18.64 47.29
N THR A 420 17.59 -19.51 46.74
CA THR A 420 16.62 -20.28 47.55
C THR A 420 17.27 -21.39 48.37
N ASP A 421 18.31 -22.05 47.85
CA ASP A 421 19.04 -23.10 48.57
C ASP A 421 19.80 -22.55 49.81
N ALA A 422 20.05 -21.23 49.83
CA ALA A 422 20.58 -20.52 51.01
C ALA A 422 19.50 -20.08 52.02
N GLY A 423 18.20 -20.27 51.74
CA GLY A 423 17.10 -19.80 52.61
C GLY A 423 16.79 -18.31 52.48
N LEU A 424 17.12 -17.71 51.34
CA LEU A 424 16.83 -16.32 50.99
C LEU A 424 15.77 -16.24 49.87
N ARG A 425 15.19 -15.05 49.69
CA ARG A 425 14.15 -14.82 48.68
C ARG A 425 14.75 -14.24 47.40
N PHE A 426 14.58 -14.96 46.30
CA PHE A 426 14.98 -14.49 44.98
C PHE A 426 14.06 -13.36 44.48
N GLN A 427 14.65 -12.29 43.93
CA GLN A 427 13.96 -11.32 43.10
C GLN A 427 14.78 -11.08 41.83
N ALA A 428 14.11 -11.12 40.66
CA ALA A 428 14.73 -10.74 39.40
C ALA A 428 14.48 -9.26 39.09
N ALA A 429 15.52 -8.58 38.61
CA ALA A 429 15.47 -7.23 38.01
C ALA A 429 16.16 -7.23 36.64
N ILE A 430 15.87 -6.23 35.81
CA ILE A 430 16.61 -5.99 34.56
C ILE A 430 17.78 -5.04 34.87
N ASP A 431 18.95 -5.32 34.30
CA ASP A 431 20.08 -4.40 34.28
C ASP A 431 20.02 -3.54 33.01
N PRO A 432 19.68 -2.24 33.09
CA PRO A 432 19.58 -1.39 31.91
C PRO A 432 20.95 -1.01 31.33
N ASP A 433 22.01 -1.13 32.12
CA ASP A 433 23.37 -0.70 31.78
C ASP A 433 24.23 -1.83 31.18
N SER A 434 23.65 -3.01 30.93
CA SER A 434 24.38 -4.22 30.51
C SER A 434 24.20 -4.56 29.03
N ASN A 435 25.32 -4.79 28.34
CA ASN A 435 25.37 -5.35 26.98
C ASN A 435 25.73 -6.85 26.96
N ALA A 436 25.61 -7.56 28.10
CA ALA A 436 25.85 -9.01 28.16
C ALA A 436 24.73 -9.81 27.44
N GLU A 437 24.94 -11.10 27.20
CA GLU A 437 23.94 -11.99 26.60
C GLU A 437 22.61 -11.93 27.38
N LYS A 438 21.49 -11.86 26.66
CA LYS A 438 20.16 -11.62 27.24
C LYS A 438 19.77 -12.68 28.27
N ASP A 439 19.05 -12.27 29.31
CA ASP A 439 18.57 -13.13 30.41
C ASP A 439 19.69 -13.80 31.25
N THR A 440 20.96 -13.39 31.08
CA THR A 440 22.08 -13.79 31.96
C THR A 440 22.28 -12.82 33.12
N ALA A 441 22.70 -13.35 34.28
CA ALA A 441 22.96 -12.56 35.48
C ALA A 441 24.20 -11.66 35.33
N THR A 442 24.09 -10.41 35.80
CA THR A 442 25.12 -9.36 35.64
C THR A 442 25.71 -8.91 36.98
N ARG A 443 24.84 -8.72 37.99
CA ARG A 443 25.18 -8.26 39.35
C ARG A 443 24.05 -8.62 40.32
N GLN A 444 24.34 -8.58 41.62
CA GLN A 444 23.38 -8.86 42.70
C GLN A 444 23.39 -7.75 43.76
N SER A 445 22.30 -7.63 44.51
CA SER A 445 22.20 -6.78 45.70
C SER A 445 21.25 -7.44 46.73
N PRO A 446 21.66 -7.67 47.99
CA PRO A 446 22.96 -7.33 48.59
C PRO A 446 24.15 -8.10 47.99
N GLU A 447 25.39 -7.70 48.33
CA GLU A 447 26.59 -8.26 47.70
C GLU A 447 26.92 -9.68 48.19
N ALA A 448 27.68 -10.44 47.39
CA ALA A 448 28.06 -11.80 47.73
C ALA A 448 28.97 -11.84 48.97
N GLY A 449 28.61 -12.65 49.97
CA GLY A 449 29.26 -12.70 51.28
C GLY A 449 28.73 -11.70 52.30
N GLU A 450 27.73 -10.88 51.96
CA GLU A 450 27.07 -9.99 52.93
C GLU A 450 26.16 -10.78 53.88
N SER A 451 26.20 -10.47 55.19
CA SER A 451 25.43 -11.19 56.21
C SER A 451 24.03 -10.60 56.40
N VAL A 452 23.00 -11.29 55.92
CA VAL A 452 21.59 -10.85 55.98
C VAL A 452 20.75 -11.69 56.94
N GLN A 453 19.52 -11.26 57.23
CA GLN A 453 18.57 -12.10 57.96
C GLN A 453 18.01 -13.20 57.03
N PRO A 454 17.64 -14.40 57.52
CA PRO A 454 16.88 -15.36 56.72
C PRO A 454 15.61 -14.73 56.15
N ASP A 455 15.06 -15.28 55.07
CA ASP A 455 13.90 -14.72 54.35
C ASP A 455 14.13 -13.32 53.72
N SER A 456 15.34 -12.73 53.83
CA SER A 456 15.69 -11.47 53.15
C SER A 456 15.69 -11.63 51.63
N ILE A 457 15.38 -10.55 50.92
CA ILE A 457 15.33 -10.52 49.45
C ILE A 457 16.73 -10.23 48.90
N VAL A 458 17.18 -11.08 47.97
CA VAL A 458 18.36 -10.82 47.11
C VAL A 458 17.85 -10.54 45.70
N THR A 459 18.12 -9.32 45.22
CA THR A 459 17.81 -8.91 43.86
C THR A 459 18.98 -9.26 42.94
N VAL A 460 18.75 -10.16 41.98
CA VAL A 460 19.69 -10.46 40.90
C VAL A 460 19.26 -9.69 39.67
N PHE A 461 20.19 -8.94 39.08
CA PHE A 461 19.99 -8.18 37.87
C PHE A 461 20.42 -9.02 36.66
N PHE A 462 19.58 -9.01 35.61
CA PHE A 462 19.78 -9.78 34.39
C PHE A 462 19.88 -8.85 33.17
N SER A 463 20.74 -9.17 32.22
CA SER A 463 20.91 -8.37 31.00
C SER A 463 19.63 -8.33 30.16
N GLY A 464 19.27 -7.14 29.69
CA GLY A 464 18.24 -6.97 28.64
C GLY A 464 18.66 -7.53 27.28
N GLY A 465 19.96 -7.81 27.10
CA GLY A 465 20.59 -8.06 25.80
C GLY A 465 21.23 -6.78 25.24
N PRO A 466 22.13 -6.89 24.23
CA PRO A 466 22.72 -5.74 23.59
C PRO A 466 21.64 -4.83 22.98
N SER A 467 21.71 -3.54 23.26
CA SER A 467 20.73 -2.57 22.75
C SER A 467 20.88 -2.41 21.24
N THR A 468 19.87 -2.84 20.50
CA THR A 468 19.79 -2.63 19.05
C THR A 468 19.17 -1.28 18.72
N ILE A 469 19.76 -0.60 17.75
CA ILE A 469 19.39 0.72 17.24
C ILE A 469 19.22 0.62 15.73
N ALA A 470 18.27 1.38 15.18
CA ALA A 470 18.09 1.44 13.73
C ALA A 470 19.21 2.28 13.10
N VAL A 471 19.86 1.77 12.05
CA VAL A 471 20.78 2.58 11.22
C VAL A 471 20.02 3.80 10.70
N PRO A 472 20.55 5.03 10.86
CA PRO A 472 19.80 6.23 10.50
C PRO A 472 19.71 6.35 8.97
N ASP A 473 18.60 6.90 8.50
CA ASP A 473 18.44 7.20 7.08
C ASP A 473 19.16 8.49 6.74
N VAL A 474 20.35 8.35 6.15
CA VAL A 474 21.26 9.44 5.80
C VAL A 474 21.33 9.70 4.28
N THR A 475 20.41 9.12 3.52
CA THR A 475 20.31 9.28 2.07
C THR A 475 20.14 10.75 1.69
N ASN A 476 20.80 11.20 0.62
CA ASN A 476 20.89 12.60 0.16
C ASN A 476 21.54 13.60 1.15
N MET A 477 22.01 13.18 2.32
CA MET A 477 22.79 14.04 3.22
C MET A 477 24.24 14.19 2.73
N SER A 478 24.91 15.28 3.14
CA SER A 478 26.36 15.41 2.95
C SER A 478 27.11 14.37 3.79
N GLN A 479 28.35 14.05 3.44
CA GLN A 479 29.16 13.11 4.22
C GLN A 479 29.37 13.58 5.68
N ASP A 480 29.52 14.88 5.92
CA ASP A 480 29.71 15.43 7.27
C ASP A 480 28.42 15.34 8.11
N ASP A 481 27.25 15.65 7.51
CA ASP A 481 25.96 15.57 8.20
C ASP A 481 25.54 14.10 8.44
N ALA A 482 25.75 13.23 7.45
CA ALA A 482 25.51 11.79 7.55
C ALA A 482 26.37 11.17 8.65
N LYS A 483 27.63 11.59 8.74
CA LYS A 483 28.55 11.14 9.79
C LYS A 483 28.07 11.59 11.17
N ALA A 484 27.69 12.86 11.31
CA ALA A 484 27.14 13.37 12.56
C ALA A 484 25.89 12.60 12.99
N ALA A 485 25.01 12.21 12.06
CA ALA A 485 23.81 11.42 12.35
C ALA A 485 24.12 9.97 12.79
N ILE A 486 25.08 9.31 12.15
CA ILE A 486 25.53 7.94 12.51
C ILE A 486 26.24 7.93 13.88
N GLU A 487 27.18 8.84 14.11
CA GLU A 487 27.91 8.93 15.37
C GLU A 487 27.01 9.38 16.55
N ALA A 488 25.98 10.22 16.29
CA ALA A 488 25.05 10.69 17.33
C ALA A 488 24.19 9.59 17.98
N ILE A 489 23.95 8.47 17.30
CA ILE A 489 23.24 7.32 17.89
C ILE A 489 24.18 6.23 18.43
N GLY A 490 25.50 6.42 18.32
CA GLY A 490 26.51 5.47 18.79
C GLY A 490 26.88 4.36 17.80
N LEU A 491 26.65 4.57 16.51
CA LEU A 491 27.25 3.74 15.45
C LEU A 491 28.58 4.35 14.98
N VAL A 492 29.43 3.51 14.36
CA VAL A 492 30.77 3.91 13.90
C VAL A 492 30.75 4.19 12.40
N TRP A 493 31.29 5.34 11.99
CA TRP A 493 31.46 5.68 10.57
C TRP A 493 32.50 4.78 9.89
N GLY A 494 32.07 4.05 8.86
CA GLY A 494 32.87 3.06 8.14
C GLY A 494 33.60 3.61 6.91
N THR A 495 33.72 2.77 5.88
CA THR A 495 34.35 3.15 4.60
C THR A 495 33.41 3.99 3.74
N VAL A 496 33.97 4.89 2.92
CA VAL A 496 33.24 5.66 1.92
C VAL A 496 33.56 5.11 0.53
N THR A 497 32.54 4.69 -0.21
CA THR A 497 32.66 4.08 -1.54
C THR A 497 31.91 4.91 -2.59
N PRO A 498 32.60 5.49 -3.59
CA PRO A 498 31.92 6.18 -4.69
C PRO A 498 31.12 5.20 -5.56
N GLU A 499 29.90 5.58 -5.94
CA GLU A 499 29.07 4.88 -6.92
C GLU A 499 28.26 5.86 -7.78
N SER A 500 27.85 5.40 -8.96
CA SER A 500 27.04 6.19 -9.90
C SER A 500 25.59 6.26 -9.43
N SER A 501 24.94 7.41 -9.61
CA SER A 501 23.55 7.65 -9.22
C SER A 501 22.86 8.59 -10.20
N VAL A 502 21.59 8.30 -10.51
CA VAL A 502 20.74 9.16 -11.34
C VAL A 502 20.42 10.47 -10.60
N ASN A 503 19.90 10.35 -9.38
CA ASN A 503 19.17 11.41 -8.68
C ASN A 503 19.83 11.93 -7.39
N VAL A 504 20.88 11.26 -6.88
CA VAL A 504 21.64 11.75 -5.70
C VAL A 504 22.76 12.67 -6.17
N ALA A 505 22.74 13.92 -5.72
CA ALA A 505 23.75 14.91 -6.06
C ALA A 505 25.17 14.45 -5.66
N LYS A 506 26.17 14.78 -6.49
CA LYS A 506 27.58 14.43 -6.26
C LYS A 506 28.04 14.73 -4.83
N ASP A 507 28.86 13.83 -4.27
CA ASP A 507 29.45 13.86 -2.93
C ASP A 507 28.46 13.64 -1.76
N ASN A 508 27.14 13.58 -2.01
CA ASN A 508 26.14 13.17 -1.02
C ASN A 508 25.98 11.64 -0.96
N VAL A 509 25.42 11.15 0.15
CA VAL A 509 25.21 9.72 0.42
C VAL A 509 24.07 9.13 -0.42
N THR A 510 24.35 8.01 -1.11
CA THR A 510 23.35 7.23 -1.87
C THR A 510 22.67 6.18 -1.00
N ARG A 511 23.43 5.50 -0.12
CA ARG A 511 22.96 4.43 0.76
C ARG A 511 24.03 4.05 1.80
N THR A 512 23.67 3.21 2.76
CA THR A 512 24.58 2.63 3.76
C THR A 512 24.66 1.10 3.67
N ASP A 513 25.63 0.52 4.36
CA ASP A 513 25.78 -0.92 4.63
C ASP A 513 26.28 -1.12 6.08
N PRO A 514 25.44 -1.60 7.03
CA PRO A 514 24.06 -2.07 6.83
C PRO A 514 23.11 -0.97 6.33
N PRO A 515 22.05 -1.31 5.58
CA PRO A 515 21.11 -0.35 5.02
C PRO A 515 20.32 0.40 6.10
N ALA A 516 19.87 1.60 5.76
CA ALA A 516 19.04 2.43 6.63
C ALA A 516 17.83 1.66 7.18
N ARG A 517 17.54 1.90 8.46
CA ARG A 517 16.46 1.28 9.24
C ARG A 517 16.66 -0.21 9.59
N GLU A 518 17.77 -0.85 9.18
CA GLU A 518 18.18 -2.15 9.72
C GLU A 518 18.63 -2.03 11.18
N ALA A 519 18.47 -3.11 11.96
CA ALA A 519 18.82 -3.14 13.38
C ALA A 519 20.31 -3.48 13.57
N ALA A 520 21.10 -2.45 13.88
CA ALA A 520 22.51 -2.58 14.25
C ALA A 520 22.68 -2.54 15.79
N THR A 521 23.80 -3.02 16.30
CA THR A 521 24.19 -2.90 17.72
C THR A 521 24.89 -1.57 17.94
N VAL A 522 24.74 -0.96 19.13
CA VAL A 522 25.59 0.17 19.54
C VAL A 522 27.07 -0.22 19.41
N GLY A 523 27.83 0.54 18.61
CA GLY A 523 29.23 0.27 18.27
C GLY A 523 29.47 -0.44 16.92
N ASP A 524 28.43 -0.91 16.23
CA ASP A 524 28.58 -1.49 14.89
C ASP A 524 28.99 -0.43 13.85
N THR A 525 29.69 -0.88 12.81
CA THR A 525 30.23 0.00 11.74
C THR A 525 29.27 0.10 10.57
N VAL A 526 28.97 1.32 10.13
CA VAL A 526 28.13 1.63 8.98
C VAL A 526 29.01 2.15 7.85
N ASN A 527 29.20 1.33 6.81
CA ASN A 527 29.83 1.76 5.57
C ASN A 527 28.85 2.62 4.76
N VAL A 528 29.38 3.50 3.92
CA VAL A 528 28.62 4.55 3.26
C VAL A 528 28.98 4.61 1.79
N PHE A 529 27.97 4.72 0.94
CA PHE A 529 28.13 4.88 -0.50
C PHE A 529 27.73 6.31 -0.89
N VAL A 530 28.47 6.91 -1.81
CA VAL A 530 28.33 8.34 -2.16
C VAL A 530 28.30 8.51 -3.67
N SER A 531 27.50 9.47 -4.13
CA SER A 531 27.36 9.76 -5.56
C SER A 531 28.67 10.31 -6.13
N ASP A 532 29.22 9.63 -7.14
CA ASP A 532 30.37 10.12 -7.90
C ASP A 532 30.03 11.26 -8.87
N GLY A 533 28.73 11.57 -9.03
CA GLY A 533 28.19 12.57 -9.95
C GLY A 533 27.99 12.06 -11.38
N THR A 534 28.05 10.74 -11.60
CA THR A 534 27.86 10.10 -12.91
C THR A 534 26.66 9.15 -12.94
N VAL A 535 26.16 8.91 -14.16
CA VAL A 535 25.06 8.02 -14.51
C VAL A 535 25.57 7.03 -15.58
N ALA A 536 25.11 5.78 -15.55
CA ALA A 536 25.49 4.78 -16.55
C ALA A 536 24.61 4.87 -17.80
N LEU A 537 25.10 5.50 -18.86
CA LEU A 537 24.43 5.59 -20.17
C LEU A 537 24.54 4.26 -20.93
N PRO A 538 23.42 3.62 -21.33
CA PRO A 538 23.45 2.41 -22.17
C PRO A 538 23.83 2.69 -23.63
N ASP A 539 23.95 1.60 -24.41
CA ASP A 539 24.07 1.65 -25.86
C ASP A 539 22.66 1.73 -26.48
N LEU A 540 22.33 2.89 -27.04
CA LEU A 540 21.04 3.26 -27.62
C LEU A 540 20.97 2.97 -29.12
N ARG A 541 22.07 2.53 -29.75
CA ARG A 541 22.13 2.31 -31.20
C ARG A 541 21.25 1.15 -31.63
N GLY A 542 20.47 1.36 -32.69
CA GLY A 542 19.48 0.40 -33.18
C GLY A 542 18.15 0.39 -32.42
N MET A 543 17.99 1.14 -31.32
CA MET A 543 16.69 1.40 -30.72
C MET A 543 15.84 2.32 -31.61
N SER A 544 14.53 2.36 -31.39
CA SER A 544 13.69 3.42 -31.97
C SER A 544 14.00 4.77 -31.33
N ARG A 545 13.64 5.87 -32.01
CA ARG A 545 13.72 7.23 -31.46
C ARG A 545 13.04 7.33 -30.10
N ASP A 546 11.85 6.75 -29.96
CA ASP A 546 11.01 6.93 -28.77
C ASP A 546 11.55 6.11 -27.59
N ASP A 547 12.00 4.86 -27.83
CA ASP A 547 12.65 4.03 -26.81
C ASP A 547 13.96 4.68 -26.32
N ALA A 548 14.76 5.24 -27.24
CA ALA A 548 16.03 5.88 -26.90
C ALA A 548 15.83 7.20 -26.13
N LEU A 549 14.79 7.98 -26.46
CA LEU A 549 14.45 9.19 -25.72
C LEU A 549 13.90 8.87 -24.33
N ALA A 550 13.11 7.81 -24.17
CA ALA A 550 12.66 7.32 -22.87
C ALA A 550 13.86 6.88 -22.00
N ALA A 551 14.77 6.07 -22.56
CA ALA A 551 15.97 5.59 -21.85
C ALA A 551 16.95 6.72 -21.45
N ILE A 552 16.94 7.87 -22.13
CA ILE A 552 17.69 9.07 -21.70
C ILE A 552 16.94 9.80 -20.58
N ASN A 553 15.60 9.87 -20.64
CA ASN A 553 14.76 10.53 -19.65
C ASN A 553 14.79 9.82 -18.28
N ASP A 554 14.68 8.49 -18.28
CA ASP A 554 14.77 7.62 -17.09
C ASP A 554 16.11 7.74 -16.33
N LEU A 555 17.12 8.34 -16.97
CA LEU A 555 18.47 8.57 -16.42
C LEU A 555 18.72 10.03 -16.01
N GLU A 556 17.69 10.89 -16.03
CA GLU A 556 17.78 12.34 -15.80
C GLU A 556 18.85 13.05 -16.68
N LEU A 557 19.09 12.48 -17.87
CA LEU A 557 19.98 13.03 -18.89
C LEU A 557 19.22 13.88 -19.90
N ASN A 558 19.92 14.80 -20.56
CA ASN A 558 19.36 15.64 -21.61
C ASN A 558 19.51 14.95 -22.97
N SER A 559 18.57 15.16 -23.89
CA SER A 559 18.63 14.62 -25.27
C SER A 559 18.72 15.72 -26.32
N ASN A 560 19.37 15.40 -27.43
CA ASN A 560 19.36 16.18 -28.67
C ASN A 560 19.29 15.20 -29.86
N THR A 561 18.52 15.51 -30.90
CA THR A 561 18.34 14.60 -32.06
C THR A 561 18.58 15.30 -33.39
N GLU A 562 19.49 14.76 -34.20
CA GLU A 562 19.71 15.13 -35.59
C GLU A 562 19.23 13.99 -36.52
N GLU A 563 18.74 14.32 -37.71
CA GLU A 563 18.18 13.36 -38.66
C GLU A 563 19.09 13.20 -39.88
N GLN A 564 19.53 11.97 -40.19
CA GLN A 564 20.46 11.68 -41.27
C GLN A 564 19.89 10.61 -42.24
N PRO A 565 19.87 10.88 -43.56
CA PRO A 565 19.50 9.89 -44.56
C PRO A 565 20.36 8.62 -44.51
N SER A 566 19.72 7.45 -44.48
CA SER A 566 20.42 6.15 -44.43
C SER A 566 19.75 5.09 -45.30
N ALA A 567 20.54 4.42 -46.14
CA ALA A 567 20.10 3.29 -46.95
C ALA A 567 20.30 1.92 -46.26
N THR A 568 20.80 1.90 -45.03
CA THR A 568 21.18 0.67 -44.29
C THR A 568 20.56 0.55 -42.91
N ALA A 569 20.07 1.65 -42.32
CA ALA A 569 19.32 1.66 -41.07
C ALA A 569 17.83 1.90 -41.37
N ALA A 570 16.94 1.30 -40.57
CA ALA A 570 15.50 1.51 -40.74
C ALA A 570 15.12 2.95 -40.30
N PRO A 571 14.27 3.67 -41.06
CA PRO A 571 13.82 5.00 -40.66
C PRO A 571 13.23 5.02 -39.23
N GLY A 572 13.58 6.05 -38.46
CA GLY A 572 13.20 6.18 -37.04
C GLY A 572 14.10 5.45 -36.04
N THR A 573 15.18 4.79 -36.47
CA THR A 573 16.15 4.13 -35.56
C THR A 573 17.41 4.95 -35.31
N VAL A 574 18.04 4.77 -34.14
CA VAL A 574 19.31 5.44 -33.77
C VAL A 574 20.49 4.82 -34.53
N ILE A 575 21.18 5.62 -35.35
CA ILE A 575 22.42 5.24 -36.05
C ILE A 575 23.63 5.34 -35.11
N SER A 576 23.72 6.44 -34.36
CA SER A 576 24.84 6.73 -33.45
C SER A 576 24.41 7.61 -32.28
N GLN A 577 25.14 7.50 -31.18
CA GLN A 577 25.05 8.38 -30.01
C GLN A 577 26.40 9.05 -29.73
N ASP A 578 26.37 10.23 -29.12
CA ASP A 578 27.52 10.86 -28.46
C ASP A 578 27.03 11.53 -27.16
N PRO A 579 27.55 11.17 -25.97
CA PRO A 579 28.67 10.26 -25.73
C PRO A 579 28.31 8.78 -25.95
N ALA A 580 29.36 7.96 -26.15
CA ALA A 580 29.25 6.51 -26.17
C ALA A 580 28.83 5.95 -24.80
N ALA A 581 28.28 4.73 -24.79
CA ALA A 581 27.83 4.03 -23.59
C ALA A 581 28.92 3.89 -22.52
N GLY A 582 28.56 4.14 -21.26
CA GLY A 582 29.47 4.22 -20.11
C GLY A 582 29.03 5.26 -19.09
N ASN A 583 29.88 5.55 -18.11
CA ASN A 583 29.57 6.56 -17.09
C ASN A 583 29.72 7.98 -17.64
N VAL A 584 28.65 8.77 -17.53
CA VAL A 584 28.55 10.17 -17.99
C VAL A 584 28.12 11.07 -16.84
N PRO A 585 28.57 12.33 -16.73
CA PRO A 585 28.05 13.26 -15.73
C PRO A 585 26.53 13.40 -15.73
N GLN A 586 25.95 13.56 -14.54
CA GLN A 586 24.53 13.87 -14.34
C GLN A 586 24.09 15.07 -15.20
N GLY A 587 22.93 14.97 -15.84
CA GLY A 587 22.39 15.99 -16.74
C GLY A 587 23.16 16.20 -18.06
N GLN A 588 24.14 15.37 -18.43
CA GLN A 588 24.82 15.50 -19.73
C GLN A 588 23.82 15.41 -20.91
N VAL A 589 24.07 16.20 -21.96
CA VAL A 589 23.38 16.09 -23.25
C VAL A 589 23.92 14.89 -24.04
N VAL A 590 23.01 13.98 -24.41
CA VAL A 590 23.24 12.87 -25.33
C VAL A 590 22.69 13.26 -26.71
N ASN A 591 23.59 13.38 -27.69
CA ASN A 591 23.26 13.63 -29.09
C ASN A 591 22.99 12.29 -29.78
N LEU A 592 21.83 12.15 -30.43
CA LEU A 592 21.46 11.00 -31.23
C LEU A 592 21.35 11.39 -32.70
N ILE A 593 21.90 10.55 -33.59
CA ILE A 593 21.62 10.63 -35.03
C ILE A 593 20.56 9.58 -35.35
N ILE A 594 19.41 10.02 -35.85
CA ILE A 594 18.25 9.21 -36.21
C ILE A 594 18.25 8.97 -37.73
N ALA A 595 18.02 7.73 -38.15
CA ALA A 595 17.87 7.37 -39.55
C ALA A 595 16.59 7.97 -40.14
N VAL A 596 16.70 8.61 -41.29
CA VAL A 596 15.56 8.92 -42.18
C VAL A 596 15.76 8.29 -43.56
N GLU A 597 14.68 8.17 -44.31
CA GLU A 597 14.71 7.56 -45.65
C GLU A 597 15.57 8.39 -46.62
N PRO A 598 16.36 7.76 -47.52
CA PRO A 598 17.11 8.49 -48.54
C PRO A 598 16.17 9.26 -49.48
N PRO A 599 16.49 10.51 -49.86
CA PRO A 599 15.70 11.23 -50.85
C PRO A 599 15.76 10.48 -52.19
N ILE A 600 14.59 10.14 -52.74
CA ILE A 600 14.50 9.48 -54.04
C ILE A 600 14.89 10.48 -55.14
N GLU A 601 15.77 10.10 -56.05
CA GLU A 601 16.15 10.96 -57.17
C GLU A 601 14.96 11.17 -58.11
N GLN A 602 14.65 12.43 -58.41
CA GLN A 602 13.60 12.81 -59.35
C GLN A 602 14.17 13.06 -60.74
N VAL A 603 13.53 12.47 -61.74
CA VAL A 603 13.89 12.58 -63.16
C VAL A 603 12.72 13.17 -63.97
N PRO A 604 12.98 14.01 -64.98
CA PRO A 604 11.93 14.53 -65.84
C PRO A 604 11.42 13.45 -66.80
N VAL A 605 10.09 13.38 -67.02
CA VAL A 605 9.49 12.54 -68.05
C VAL A 605 10.10 12.88 -69.42
N PRO A 606 10.66 11.90 -70.17
CA PRO A 606 11.32 12.17 -71.43
C PRO A 606 10.33 12.66 -72.50
N ASN A 607 10.75 13.63 -73.33
CA ASN A 607 9.93 14.09 -74.44
C ASN A 607 9.95 13.10 -75.61
N LEU A 608 8.98 12.19 -75.60
CA LEU A 608 8.77 11.18 -76.63
C LEU A 608 7.80 11.60 -77.75
N VAL A 609 7.11 12.73 -77.61
CA VAL A 609 6.00 13.11 -78.50
C VAL A 609 6.47 13.23 -79.96
N GLY A 610 5.78 12.53 -80.86
CA GLY A 610 6.12 12.47 -82.29
C GLY A 610 7.31 11.57 -82.65
N ARG A 611 7.96 10.90 -81.70
CA ARG A 611 8.95 9.84 -81.98
C ARG A 611 8.24 8.52 -82.27
N GLU A 612 8.89 7.63 -83.02
CA GLU A 612 8.51 6.22 -83.14
C GLU A 612 8.78 5.48 -81.81
N TRP A 613 7.88 4.57 -81.42
CA TRP A 613 8.08 3.71 -80.25
C TRP A 613 8.97 2.51 -80.61
N ASN A 614 10.28 2.74 -80.49
CA ASN A 614 11.36 1.81 -80.78
C ASN A 614 12.41 1.76 -79.64
N GLU A 615 13.47 0.96 -79.79
CA GLU A 615 14.51 0.75 -78.77
C GLU A 615 15.15 2.06 -78.26
N GLU A 616 15.32 3.08 -79.11
CA GLU A 616 15.86 4.39 -78.69
C GLU A 616 14.89 5.10 -77.74
N SER A 617 13.60 5.15 -78.10
CA SER A 617 12.56 5.77 -77.27
C SER A 617 12.33 5.02 -75.95
N MET A 618 12.46 3.70 -75.95
CA MET A 618 12.39 2.85 -74.76
C MET A 618 13.63 3.06 -73.87
N GLY A 619 14.81 3.24 -74.46
CA GLY A 619 16.04 3.58 -73.74
C GLY A 619 15.97 4.94 -73.02
N MET A 620 15.30 5.94 -73.62
CA MET A 620 15.04 7.23 -72.96
C MET A 620 14.14 7.11 -71.72
N CYS A 621 13.36 6.03 -71.62
CA CYS A 621 12.54 5.73 -70.45
C CYS A 621 13.29 4.97 -69.34
N ALA A 622 14.56 4.57 -69.49
CA ALA A 622 15.23 3.67 -68.55
C ALA A 622 15.17 4.00 -67.03
N PRO A 623 15.15 5.27 -66.55
CA PRO A 623 14.98 5.59 -65.13
C PRO A 623 13.50 5.63 -64.67
N LEU A 624 12.54 5.29 -65.53
CA LEU A 624 11.09 5.31 -65.30
C LEU A 624 10.44 4.01 -65.81
N ASN A 625 9.24 3.69 -65.35
CA ASN A 625 8.49 2.51 -65.78
C ASN A 625 7.50 2.88 -66.91
N CYS A 626 8.00 3.12 -68.11
CA CYS A 626 7.16 3.48 -69.25
C CYS A 626 6.33 2.30 -69.78
N THR A 627 5.00 2.46 -69.83
CA THR A 627 4.04 1.44 -70.28
C THR A 627 3.34 1.87 -71.59
N PRO A 628 3.40 1.07 -72.66
CA PRO A 628 2.79 1.43 -73.94
C PRO A 628 1.26 1.23 -73.93
N GLN A 629 0.50 2.23 -74.37
CA GLN A 629 -0.95 2.17 -74.59
C GLN A 629 -1.29 2.53 -76.03
N LEU A 630 -2.17 1.76 -76.68
CA LEU A 630 -2.57 1.99 -78.07
C LEU A 630 -3.82 2.87 -78.17
N GLU A 631 -3.76 3.92 -79.00
CA GLU A 631 -4.87 4.83 -79.27
C GLU A 631 -4.94 5.15 -80.79
N ALA A 632 -6.12 5.43 -81.32
CA ALA A 632 -6.27 5.81 -82.74
C ALA A 632 -6.11 7.32 -82.91
N SER A 633 -5.31 7.76 -83.88
CA SER A 633 -5.07 9.17 -84.18
C SER A 633 -5.08 9.43 -85.68
N ASP A 634 -5.89 10.40 -86.10
CA ASP A 634 -5.98 10.85 -87.48
C ASP A 634 -4.83 11.84 -87.86
N THR A 635 -3.97 12.20 -86.90
CA THR A 635 -2.90 13.21 -87.05
C THR A 635 -1.48 12.72 -86.75
N VAL A 636 -1.33 11.58 -86.07
CA VAL A 636 -0.03 10.99 -85.69
C VAL A 636 0.16 9.65 -86.40
N ALA A 637 1.32 9.45 -87.03
CA ALA A 637 1.61 8.25 -87.82
C ALA A 637 1.55 6.96 -86.96
N PRO A 638 1.09 5.81 -87.52
CA PRO A 638 1.08 4.54 -86.81
C PRO A 638 2.46 4.19 -86.24
N GLY A 639 2.52 3.73 -84.99
CA GLY A 639 3.76 3.44 -84.27
C GLY A 639 4.45 4.65 -83.64
N SER A 640 3.99 5.89 -83.89
CA SER A 640 4.51 7.09 -83.25
C SER A 640 3.73 7.49 -81.98
N VAL A 641 4.43 8.05 -81.01
CA VAL A 641 3.89 8.50 -79.72
C VAL A 641 3.04 9.76 -79.88
N ILE A 642 1.78 9.69 -79.44
CA ILE A 642 0.81 10.79 -79.39
C ILE A 642 1.10 11.70 -78.20
N ARG A 643 1.31 11.12 -77.00
CA ARG A 643 1.55 11.82 -75.74
C ARG A 643 2.15 10.89 -74.69
N THR A 644 2.66 11.47 -73.61
CA THR A 644 2.94 10.76 -72.35
C THR A 644 1.96 11.23 -71.28
N GLU A 645 1.62 10.34 -70.35
CA GLU A 645 0.86 10.67 -69.13
C GLU A 645 1.66 10.15 -67.92
N PRO A 646 2.25 11.00 -67.05
CA PRO A 646 2.26 12.48 -67.08
C PRO A 646 2.98 13.10 -68.28
N GLU A 647 2.78 14.41 -68.48
CA GLU A 647 3.35 15.15 -69.61
C GLU A 647 4.89 15.26 -69.54
N ALA A 648 5.54 15.35 -70.69
CA ALA A 648 6.98 15.48 -70.81
C ALA A 648 7.54 16.70 -70.05
N GLY A 649 8.61 16.49 -69.29
CA GLY A 649 9.19 17.49 -68.39
C GLY A 649 8.59 17.52 -66.98
N THR A 650 7.54 16.74 -66.69
CA THR A 650 7.09 16.51 -65.30
C THR A 650 8.21 15.82 -64.52
N MET A 651 8.59 16.34 -63.36
CA MET A 651 9.53 15.66 -62.45
C MET A 651 8.81 14.54 -61.72
N LEU A 652 9.34 13.31 -61.78
CA LEU A 652 8.80 12.13 -61.11
C LEU A 652 9.92 11.37 -60.38
N ASP A 653 9.57 10.71 -59.29
CA ASP A 653 10.49 9.84 -58.56
C ASP A 653 10.96 8.67 -59.44
N THR A 654 12.24 8.33 -59.39
CA THR A 654 12.84 7.25 -60.20
C THR A 654 12.05 5.94 -60.05
N GLY A 655 11.71 5.32 -61.18
CA GLY A 655 10.83 4.14 -61.24
C GLY A 655 9.32 4.43 -61.28
N SER A 656 8.89 5.70 -61.27
CA SER A 656 7.48 6.06 -61.49
C SER A 656 6.96 5.55 -62.84
N VAL A 657 5.68 5.16 -62.89
CA VAL A 657 5.04 4.69 -64.13
C VAL A 657 4.67 5.87 -65.03
N VAL A 658 4.94 5.76 -66.33
CA VAL A 658 4.54 6.74 -67.36
C VAL A 658 3.81 6.01 -68.48
N THR A 659 2.54 6.34 -68.72
CA THR A 659 1.81 5.79 -69.86
C THR A 659 2.29 6.48 -71.14
N VAL A 660 2.84 5.72 -72.08
CA VAL A 660 3.26 6.22 -73.40
C VAL A 660 2.18 5.84 -74.41
N VAL A 661 1.43 6.83 -74.89
CA VAL A 661 0.29 6.59 -75.77
C VAL A 661 0.73 6.64 -77.23
N ILE A 662 0.53 5.54 -77.96
CA ILE A 662 1.07 5.28 -79.30
C ILE A 662 -0.07 5.19 -80.32
N SER A 663 0.11 5.84 -81.47
CA SER A 663 -0.88 5.84 -82.54
C SER A 663 -1.00 4.49 -83.25
N THR A 664 -2.24 4.05 -83.46
CA THR A 664 -2.61 2.97 -84.39
C THR A 664 -3.03 3.51 -85.78
N GLY A 665 -2.93 4.82 -85.98
CA GLY A 665 -3.41 5.53 -87.17
C GLY A 665 -4.90 5.91 -87.12
N PRO A 666 -5.47 6.36 -88.25
CA PRO A 666 -6.84 6.86 -88.32
C PRO A 666 -7.89 5.80 -87.98
N ARG A 667 -9.04 6.23 -87.41
CA ARG A 667 -10.18 5.33 -87.12
C ARG A 667 -10.87 4.85 -88.40
N GLY A 668 -10.31 3.83 -89.07
CA GLY A 668 -10.95 3.19 -90.23
C GLY A 668 -10.09 2.25 -91.09
N SER A 669 -8.80 2.03 -90.78
CA SER A 669 -7.90 1.24 -91.64
C SER A 669 -8.02 -0.29 -91.50
N SER A 670 -9.23 -0.84 -91.41
CA SER A 670 -9.47 -2.30 -91.49
C SER A 670 -9.45 -2.76 -92.96
N GLY A 671 -8.28 -2.68 -93.59
CA GLY A 671 -8.05 -3.17 -94.95
C GLY A 671 -7.94 -4.70 -94.95
N ASP A 672 -8.91 -5.37 -95.55
CA ASP A 672 -8.90 -6.83 -95.75
C ASP A 672 -7.68 -7.25 -96.57
N SER A 673 -6.86 -8.14 -95.99
CA SER A 673 -5.78 -8.83 -96.66
C SER A 673 -5.75 -10.31 -96.23
N THR A 674 -6.90 -10.97 -96.31
CA THR A 674 -7.03 -12.43 -96.21
C THR A 674 -6.27 -13.14 -97.35
N PRO A 675 -5.26 -13.98 -97.05
CA PRO A 675 -4.61 -14.80 -98.06
C PRO A 675 -5.49 -16.03 -98.38
N SER A 676 -6.14 -16.01 -99.54
CA SER A 676 -6.93 -17.17 -100.03
C SER A 676 -6.04 -18.40 -100.26
N PRO A 677 -6.41 -19.59 -99.76
CA PRO A 677 -5.70 -20.83 -100.08
C PRO A 677 -6.02 -21.31 -101.51
N SER A 678 -5.04 -21.94 -102.16
CA SER A 678 -5.23 -22.74 -103.38
C SER A 678 -4.67 -24.16 -103.17
N PRO A 679 -5.27 -25.21 -103.75
CA PRO A 679 -5.10 -26.59 -103.29
C PRO A 679 -4.00 -27.40 -104.00
N ASP A 680 -3.68 -28.55 -103.40
CA ASP A 680 -2.89 -29.70 -103.90
C ASP A 680 -1.44 -29.43 -104.35
N SER A 681 -0.41 -30.05 -103.77
CA SER A 681 -0.25 -31.52 -103.89
C SER A 681 0.71 -32.18 -102.89
N ASN A 682 0.21 -33.22 -102.20
CA ASN A 682 0.80 -34.55 -101.93
C ASN A 682 2.22 -34.73 -101.32
N ALA A 683 2.35 -35.81 -100.54
CA ALA A 683 3.52 -36.31 -99.79
C ALA A 683 4.02 -35.42 -98.63
N GLY A 684 4.44 -35.96 -97.48
CA GLY A 684 4.45 -37.36 -97.06
C GLY A 684 5.62 -37.66 -96.10
N GLY A 685 5.39 -37.62 -94.79
CA GLY A 685 6.45 -37.84 -93.79
C GLY A 685 5.90 -38.32 -92.45
N ASN A 686 6.39 -39.48 -91.99
CA ASN A 686 6.00 -40.13 -90.74
C ASN A 686 6.97 -39.73 -89.59
N SER A 687 6.58 -40.06 -88.35
CA SER A 687 7.28 -39.93 -87.06
C SER A 687 7.19 -38.57 -86.34
N GLY A 688 7.09 -38.53 -85.00
CA GLY A 688 6.77 -39.63 -84.06
C GLY A 688 7.46 -39.58 -82.69
N ASN A 689 6.65 -39.43 -81.64
CA ASN A 689 6.97 -39.58 -80.20
C ASN A 689 8.03 -38.63 -79.60
N GLY A 690 7.79 -38.23 -78.34
CA GLY A 690 8.62 -37.34 -77.54
C GLY A 690 7.84 -36.80 -76.36
#